data_AF-A0A7V2S437-F1
#
_entry.id   AF-A0A7V2S437-F1
#
_cell.length_a   1.000
_cell.length_b   1.000
_cell.length_c   1.000
_cell.angle_alpha   90.00
_cell.angle_beta   90.00
_cell.angle_gamma   90.00
#
_symmetry.space_group_name_H-M   'P 1'
#
loop_
_entity.id
_entity.type
_entity.pdbx_description
1 polymer ?
#
loop_
_entity_poly.entity_id
_entity_poly.type
_entity_poly.pdbx_seq_one_letter_code
_entity_poly.pdbx_strand_id
1 'polypeptide(L)'
;MVAEPNVYPPLLVSLLFVLYAFLILYAAVAVYFLYEKLKQKGSGPYPFLFFLFVLFLFRMLLLWLGFPAFFDASFWTTTKITHLAGFVSPGDLLIDFLLFCFVLWVFFQYLAGCTGKWTRSVWLRLAAVQPWVFLLPVLLYVITERILQNSGLMLYPENVYFSMTGVIRLSLMLVVNLFIYLWVGAFVSFFRTKGVSFRQQVFSLLGVALLFFLIPGLEKTVILLSCFVTLVLMSVFWFSERTKRPYFHSILSILVLSLSAAYLLNANELENRNAHQQFTANMLTQKRDPYLQYLLKSRAREILRDATIIQIIRSGHSDKEREIARYLNKNYFHGLLSAYRKQVTLCAPGQQLEIQPDNKVVGCDAFFRELKGETVDTLSGFELSLVNNTSESIYYLARFRYLPGTAGNEPVNLYVEFYTNIIPKGLGYPELLQNAETGDLHLSGYSFAFYQNRKLEYKFGDYLFPIDFSGFRSEPERMFFRKDGFIHYILPVSKTETLIVSRPGWKVSDWLLPFSLLFILSGILLLVYVFFSYGKQIRETFSYSFSTRLQLTIFSAMMLVYVLLTVVIIYYFNFNNRQTISNNLKEKTHSVMIELQHKLASYGNNVMQNKMEIQSYLQKFSMVFFSDINLYDNSGWLIVSSRPEIFSRGLQSRLINPGAYREIEKEHKLFYLGKERIKQVTFYSSYAPFILESGEAAGIINLPYFARQSELQHTYFQMLA
;
A
#
# COMPACT_ATOMS: atom_id res chain seq x y z
N MET A 1 12.36 7.59 -34.11
CA MET A 1 13.18 7.87 -32.91
C MET A 1 12.59 9.10 -32.25
N VAL A 2 11.69 8.87 -31.28
CA VAL A 2 11.16 9.95 -30.44
C VAL A 2 12.23 10.17 -29.38
N ALA A 3 12.74 11.40 -29.26
CA ALA A 3 13.75 11.74 -28.27
C ALA A 3 13.24 11.38 -26.87
N GLU A 4 13.94 10.49 -26.17
CA GLU A 4 13.72 10.27 -24.74
C GLU A 4 13.92 11.62 -24.04
N PRO A 5 12.99 12.04 -23.15
CA PRO A 5 13.18 13.26 -22.39
C PRO A 5 14.46 13.10 -21.57
N ASN A 6 15.39 14.04 -21.68
CA ASN A 6 16.68 14.05 -20.97
C ASN A 6 16.51 13.65 -19.50
N VAL A 7 16.71 12.37 -19.19
CA VAL A 7 16.64 11.85 -17.82
C VAL A 7 17.96 12.23 -17.17
N TYR A 8 18.03 13.44 -16.63
CA TYR A 8 19.13 13.81 -15.74
C TYR A 8 19.20 12.79 -14.59
N PRO A 9 20.39 12.38 -14.17
CA PRO A 9 20.52 11.40 -13.10
C PRO A 9 19.81 11.93 -11.84
N PRO A 10 18.98 11.12 -11.17
CA PRO A 10 18.10 11.57 -10.09
C PRO A 10 18.86 12.19 -8.91
N LEU A 11 20.11 11.77 -8.69
CA LEU A 11 21.02 12.33 -7.70
C LEU A 11 21.47 13.77 -8.02
N LEU A 12 21.64 14.10 -9.31
CA LEU A 12 22.00 15.46 -9.73
C LEU A 12 20.82 16.41 -9.54
N VAL A 13 19.62 15.94 -9.90
CA VAL A 13 18.38 16.72 -9.74
C VAL A 13 18.09 16.97 -8.25
N SER A 14 18.31 15.99 -7.38
CA SER A 14 18.16 16.19 -5.93
C SER A 14 19.20 17.15 -5.35
N LEU A 15 20.45 17.13 -5.83
CA LEU A 15 21.48 18.06 -5.40
C LEU A 15 21.16 19.51 -5.82
N LEU A 16 20.64 19.69 -7.04
CA LEU A 16 20.15 20.99 -7.53
C LEU A 16 18.95 21.49 -6.71
N PHE A 17 18.07 20.59 -6.29
CA PHE A 17 16.95 20.94 -5.42
C PHE A 17 17.43 21.42 -4.04
N VAL A 18 18.45 20.77 -3.46
CA VAL A 18 19.05 21.22 -2.20
C VAL A 18 19.68 22.60 -2.35
N LEU A 19 20.39 22.87 -3.45
CA LEU A 19 20.94 24.20 -3.74
C LEU A 19 19.83 25.26 -3.88
N TYR A 20 18.71 24.91 -4.51
CA TYR A 20 17.54 25.77 -4.60
C TYR A 20 16.95 26.09 -3.22
N ALA A 21 16.81 25.09 -2.34
CA ALA A 21 16.39 25.30 -0.96
C ALA A 21 17.35 26.21 -0.16
N PHE A 22 18.66 26.06 -0.37
CA PHE A 22 19.67 26.97 0.22
C PHE A 22 19.54 28.40 -0.29
N LEU A 23 19.21 28.61 -1.57
CA LEU A 23 19.00 29.94 -2.13
C LEU A 23 17.77 30.61 -1.51
N ILE A 24 16.68 29.86 -1.29
CA ILE A 24 15.49 30.34 -0.56
C ILE A 24 15.86 30.73 0.88
N LEU A 25 16.64 29.90 1.57
CA LEU A 25 17.09 30.19 2.93
C LEU A 25 17.98 31.45 2.96
N TYR A 26 18.87 31.61 1.99
CA TYR A 26 19.69 32.81 1.84
C TYR A 26 18.84 34.07 1.65
N ALA A 27 17.79 34.00 0.83
CA ALA A 27 16.83 35.08 0.67
C ALA A 27 16.11 35.40 1.99
N ALA A 28 15.69 34.40 2.75
CA ALA A 28 15.09 34.60 4.07
C ALA A 28 16.07 35.28 5.06
N VAL A 29 17.36 34.90 5.03
CA VAL A 29 18.41 35.55 5.83
C VAL A 29 18.63 37.01 5.40
N ALA A 30 18.56 37.33 4.11
CA ALA A 30 18.60 38.71 3.64
C ALA A 30 17.43 39.56 4.19
N VAL A 31 16.22 38.98 4.23
CA VAL A 31 15.04 39.62 4.85
C VAL A 31 15.24 39.81 6.37
N TYR A 32 15.93 38.88 7.04
CA TYR A 32 16.28 39.04 8.45
C TYR A 32 17.26 40.19 8.72
N PHE A 33 18.27 40.42 7.86
CA PHE A 33 19.14 41.59 8.02
C PHE A 33 18.37 42.91 7.90
N LEU A 34 17.31 42.95 7.07
CA LEU A 34 16.40 44.09 7.00
C LEU A 34 15.59 44.25 8.30
N TYR A 35 15.11 43.13 8.86
CA TYR A 35 14.45 43.11 10.16
C TYR A 35 15.33 43.69 11.28
N GLU A 36 16.62 43.30 11.35
CA GLU A 36 17.54 43.85 12.36
C GLU A 36 17.70 45.37 12.23
N LYS A 37 17.85 45.89 11.01
CA LYS A 37 17.95 47.35 10.77
C LYS A 37 16.67 48.08 11.20
N LEU A 38 15.50 47.49 10.97
CA LEU A 38 14.21 48.07 11.39
C LEU A 38 14.03 48.01 12.91
N LYS A 39 14.46 46.91 13.54
CA LYS A 39 14.43 46.72 15.00
C LYS A 39 15.28 47.76 15.72
N GLN A 40 16.43 48.14 15.17
CA GLN A 40 17.27 49.21 15.71
C GLN A 40 16.59 50.59 15.68
N LYS A 41 15.67 50.83 14.74
CA LYS A 41 14.94 52.11 14.59
C LYS A 41 13.64 52.19 15.40
N GLY A 42 13.10 51.08 15.92
CA GLY A 42 11.86 51.09 16.69
C GLY A 42 11.63 49.82 17.53
N SER A 43 11.30 50.01 18.81
CA SER A 43 11.12 48.94 19.80
C SER A 43 9.66 48.47 19.93
N GLY A 44 9.03 48.08 18.82
CA GLY A 44 7.64 47.60 18.79
C GLY A 44 7.48 46.21 18.14
N PRO A 45 6.25 45.67 18.06
CA PRO A 45 5.97 44.42 17.33
C PRO A 45 5.98 44.61 15.80
N TYR A 46 5.90 45.85 15.32
CA TYR A 46 5.79 46.18 13.89
C TYR A 46 6.93 45.64 13.01
N PRO A 47 8.22 45.69 13.41
CA PRO A 47 9.30 45.09 12.62
C PRO A 47 9.13 43.58 12.46
N PHE A 48 8.65 42.89 13.50
CA PHE A 48 8.42 41.44 13.45
C PHE A 48 7.20 41.09 12.58
N LEU A 49 6.11 41.86 12.67
CA LEU A 49 4.95 41.70 11.79
C LEU A 49 5.31 41.99 10.32
N PHE A 50 6.13 43.00 10.06
CA PHE A 50 6.65 43.29 8.72
C PHE A 50 7.50 42.14 8.19
N PHE A 51 8.39 41.58 9.02
CA PHE A 51 9.18 40.40 8.67
C PHE A 51 8.30 39.20 8.28
N LEU A 52 7.28 38.87 9.09
CA LEU A 52 6.33 37.81 8.76
C LEU A 52 5.59 38.07 7.46
N PHE A 53 5.15 39.31 7.23
CA PHE A 53 4.42 39.70 6.03
C PHE A 53 5.28 39.58 4.76
N VAL A 54 6.53 40.05 4.80
CA VAL A 54 7.47 39.93 3.67
C VAL A 54 7.76 38.47 3.36
N LEU A 55 7.96 37.63 4.39
CA LEU A 55 8.24 36.21 4.20
C LEU A 55 7.02 35.45 3.67
N PHE A 56 5.80 35.81 4.10
CA PHE A 56 4.55 35.29 3.56
C PHE A 56 4.36 35.66 2.08
N LEU A 57 4.57 36.94 1.72
CA LEU A 57 4.51 37.39 0.33
C LEU A 57 5.54 36.66 -0.55
N PHE A 58 6.76 36.49 -0.03
CA PHE A 58 7.82 35.75 -0.70
C PHE A 58 7.40 34.30 -0.97
N ARG A 59 6.78 33.62 0.01
CA ARG A 59 6.29 32.25 -0.19
C ARG A 59 5.12 32.18 -1.18
N MET A 60 4.18 33.13 -1.14
CA MET A 60 3.08 33.18 -2.11
C MET A 60 3.59 33.40 -3.54
N LEU A 61 4.63 34.23 -3.71
CA LEU A 61 5.28 34.44 -5.00
C LEU A 61 5.99 33.18 -5.51
N LEU A 62 6.68 32.43 -4.62
CA LEU A 62 7.28 31.14 -4.97
C LEU A 62 6.23 30.10 -5.39
N LEU A 63 5.08 30.05 -4.70
CA LEU A 63 3.99 29.13 -5.05
C LEU A 63 3.34 29.50 -6.38
N TRP A 64 3.23 30.79 -6.70
CA TRP A 64 2.68 31.25 -7.97
C TRP A 64 3.63 30.99 -9.15
N LEU A 65 4.93 31.16 -8.97
CA LEU A 65 5.94 30.84 -9.99
C LEU A 65 6.08 29.33 -10.24
N GLY A 66 5.70 28.50 -9.26
CA GLY A 66 5.88 27.06 -9.32
C GLY A 66 7.35 26.63 -9.23
N PHE A 67 7.58 25.31 -9.22
CA PHE A 67 8.95 24.81 -9.34
C PHE A 67 9.44 24.97 -10.78
N PRO A 68 10.74 25.28 -10.99
CA PRO A 68 11.34 25.24 -12.31
C PRO A 68 11.08 23.88 -12.98
N ALA A 69 10.71 23.89 -14.27
CA ALA A 69 10.32 22.69 -15.03
C ALA A 69 11.36 21.55 -15.03
N PHE A 70 12.63 21.88 -14.79
CA PHE A 70 13.71 20.90 -14.60
C PHE A 70 13.44 19.94 -13.41
N PHE A 71 12.70 20.39 -12.40
CA PHE A 71 12.35 19.55 -11.26
C PHE A 71 11.14 18.67 -11.51
N ASP A 72 10.38 18.82 -12.59
CA ASP A 72 9.12 18.09 -12.82
C ASP A 72 9.28 16.56 -12.93
N ALA A 73 10.50 16.06 -13.14
CA ALA A 73 10.82 14.62 -13.12
C ALA A 73 11.40 14.14 -11.78
N SER A 74 11.54 15.04 -10.80
CA SER A 74 12.19 14.75 -9.53
C SER A 74 11.23 14.20 -8.48
N PHE A 75 11.73 13.40 -7.53
CA PHE A 75 10.98 12.95 -6.37
C PHE A 75 10.35 14.12 -5.58
N TRP A 76 11.02 15.27 -5.53
CA TRP A 76 10.59 16.41 -4.73
C TRP A 76 9.30 17.08 -5.22
N THR A 77 8.93 16.89 -6.49
CA THR A 77 7.76 17.54 -7.12
C THR A 77 6.75 16.53 -7.69
N THR A 78 7.20 15.35 -8.15
CA THR A 78 6.35 14.36 -8.82
C THR A 78 5.41 13.65 -7.87
N THR A 79 5.87 13.33 -6.65
CA THR A 79 5.03 12.65 -5.67
C THR A 79 4.07 13.65 -5.03
N LYS A 80 2.80 13.64 -5.47
CA LYS A 80 1.76 14.44 -4.84
C LYS A 80 1.38 13.84 -3.48
N ILE A 81 1.62 14.59 -2.41
CA ILE A 81 1.28 14.20 -1.03
C ILE A 81 -0.16 14.62 -0.73
N THR A 82 -0.52 15.87 -1.07
CA THR A 82 -1.87 16.41 -0.82
C THR A 82 -2.36 17.29 -1.97
N HIS A 83 -3.64 17.65 -1.91
CA HIS A 83 -4.25 18.66 -2.79
C HIS A 83 -4.23 20.07 -2.18
N LEU A 84 -3.63 20.27 -1.00
CA LEU A 84 -3.53 21.58 -0.35
C LEU A 84 -2.41 22.41 -0.97
N ALA A 85 -2.72 23.63 -1.40
CA ALA A 85 -1.73 24.58 -1.89
C ALA A 85 -0.65 24.82 -0.83
N GLY A 86 0.62 24.67 -1.20
CA GLY A 86 1.76 24.74 -0.28
C GLY A 86 2.15 23.41 0.38
N PHE A 87 1.34 22.35 0.30
CA PHE A 87 1.70 21.01 0.80
C PHE A 87 1.55 19.93 -0.27
N VAL A 88 1.63 20.34 -1.53
CA VAL A 88 1.38 19.46 -2.68
C VAL A 88 2.48 18.43 -2.81
N SER A 89 3.73 18.83 -2.60
CA SER A 89 4.92 18.01 -2.86
C SER A 89 5.85 17.91 -1.64
N PRO A 90 6.72 16.87 -1.55
CA PRO A 90 7.72 16.79 -0.49
C PRO A 90 8.69 17.97 -0.50
N GLY A 91 8.95 18.52 -1.69
CA GLY A 91 9.78 19.70 -1.87
C GLY A 91 9.15 20.94 -1.23
N ASP A 92 7.85 21.14 -1.42
CA ASP A 92 7.12 22.21 -0.73
C ASP A 92 7.19 22.05 0.78
N LEU A 93 6.97 20.83 1.28
CA LEU A 93 7.01 20.54 2.72
C LEU A 93 8.39 20.82 3.32
N LEU A 94 9.47 20.50 2.60
CA LEU A 94 10.84 20.82 3.03
C LEU A 94 11.10 22.32 3.07
N ILE A 95 10.64 23.07 2.06
CA ILE A 95 10.80 24.53 2.02
C ILE A 95 10.01 25.20 3.14
N ASP A 96 8.75 24.81 3.33
CA ASP A 96 7.92 25.33 4.40
C ASP A 96 8.46 24.96 5.78
N PHE A 97 9.04 23.76 5.93
CA PHE A 97 9.75 23.35 7.13
C PHE A 97 10.93 24.30 7.44
N LEU A 98 11.81 24.55 6.47
CA LEU A 98 12.97 25.42 6.65
C LEU A 98 12.58 26.86 6.98
N LEU A 99 11.58 27.40 6.27
CA LEU A 99 11.05 28.75 6.52
C LEU A 99 10.40 28.85 7.89
N PHE A 100 9.63 27.84 8.31
CA PHE A 100 9.01 27.83 9.63
C PHE A 100 10.04 27.70 10.76
N CYS A 101 11.09 26.86 10.60
CA CYS A 101 12.24 26.84 11.50
C CYS A 101 12.88 28.23 11.64
N PHE A 102 13.08 28.93 10.52
CA PHE A 102 13.68 30.25 10.50
C PHE A 102 12.80 31.30 11.21
N VAL A 103 11.49 31.30 10.93
CA VAL A 103 10.52 32.16 11.60
C VAL A 103 10.49 31.89 13.11
N LEU A 104 10.48 30.63 13.52
CA LEU A 104 10.54 30.26 14.94
C LEU A 104 11.81 30.79 15.62
N TRP A 105 12.97 30.66 14.97
CA TRP A 105 14.23 31.17 15.49
C TRP A 105 14.20 32.71 15.69
N VAL A 106 13.72 33.46 14.69
CA VAL A 106 13.56 34.93 14.80
C VAL A 106 12.55 35.30 15.88
N PHE A 107 11.44 34.57 15.95
CA PHE A 107 10.41 34.76 16.98
C PHE A 107 10.96 34.54 18.39
N PHE A 108 11.79 33.51 18.59
CA PHE A 108 12.42 33.24 19.88
C PHE A 108 13.44 34.32 20.25
N GLN A 109 14.20 34.86 19.30
CA GLN A 109 15.04 36.04 19.57
C GLN A 109 14.23 37.27 19.98
N TYR A 110 13.07 37.48 19.35
CA TYR A 110 12.16 38.56 19.74
C TYR A 110 11.63 38.37 21.16
N LEU A 111 11.20 37.15 21.52
CA LEU A 111 10.75 36.83 22.88
C LEU A 111 11.87 37.00 23.92
N ALA A 112 13.09 36.59 23.62
CA ALA A 112 14.25 36.74 24.51
C ALA A 112 14.62 38.21 24.76
N GLY A 113 14.38 39.10 23.79
CA GLY A 113 14.60 40.55 23.95
C GLY A 113 13.62 41.23 24.91
N CYS A 114 12.51 40.57 25.28
CA CYS A 114 11.50 41.13 26.16
C CYS A 114 11.85 40.89 27.64
N THR A 115 12.58 41.82 28.29
CA THR A 115 13.11 41.64 29.66
C THR A 115 12.18 42.04 30.82
N GLY A 116 11.12 42.82 30.57
CA GLY A 116 10.25 43.33 31.64
C GLY A 116 9.37 42.26 32.32
N LYS A 117 9.40 42.17 33.67
CA LYS A 117 8.58 41.23 34.47
C LYS A 117 7.08 41.55 34.46
N TRP A 118 6.24 40.54 34.64
CA TRP A 118 4.79 40.71 34.77
C TRP A 118 4.40 40.82 36.26
N THR A 119 4.36 42.04 36.79
CA THR A 119 4.05 42.29 38.21
C THR A 119 2.59 42.65 38.47
N ARG A 120 1.87 43.21 37.49
CA ARG A 120 0.42 43.46 37.52
C ARG A 120 -0.28 42.71 36.39
N SER A 121 -1.53 42.29 36.63
CA SER A 121 -2.44 41.62 35.68
C SER A 121 -1.88 40.36 34.99
N VAL A 122 -1.14 39.52 35.73
CA VAL A 122 -0.54 38.27 35.23
C VAL A 122 -1.56 37.36 34.54
N TRP A 123 -2.74 37.16 35.14
CA TRP A 123 -3.80 36.32 34.57
C TRP A 123 -4.35 36.86 33.24
N LEU A 124 -4.51 38.19 33.12
CA LEU A 124 -4.98 38.82 31.88
C LEU A 124 -3.96 38.62 30.74
N ARG A 125 -2.67 38.76 31.06
CA ARG A 125 -1.59 38.55 30.08
C ARG A 125 -1.41 37.07 29.73
N LEU A 126 -1.59 36.17 30.69
CA LEU A 126 -1.63 34.73 30.43
C LEU A 126 -2.82 34.35 29.55
N ALA A 127 -4.01 34.88 29.82
CA ALA A 127 -5.18 34.66 28.98
C ALA A 127 -4.97 35.11 27.53
N ALA A 128 -4.11 36.12 27.28
CA ALA A 128 -3.77 36.57 25.94
C ALA A 128 -2.70 35.70 25.25
N VAL A 129 -1.69 35.19 25.99
CA VAL A 129 -0.54 34.47 25.41
C VAL A 129 -0.75 32.96 25.35
N GLN A 130 -1.37 32.37 26.37
CA GLN A 130 -1.56 30.93 26.50
C GLN A 130 -2.37 30.28 25.35
N PRO A 131 -3.38 30.94 24.75
CA PRO A 131 -4.03 30.43 23.55
C PRO A 131 -3.06 30.15 22.40
N TRP A 132 -2.05 31.01 22.18
CA TRP A 132 -1.04 30.80 21.13
C TRP A 132 -0.12 29.62 21.43
N VAL A 133 0.20 29.40 22.71
CA VAL A 133 0.99 28.23 23.14
C VAL A 133 0.25 26.94 22.84
N PHE A 134 -1.07 26.93 23.06
CA PHE A 134 -1.92 25.77 22.81
C PHE A 134 -2.32 25.59 21.34
N LEU A 135 -2.46 26.69 20.59
CA LEU A 135 -2.90 26.68 19.20
C LEU A 135 -1.93 25.93 18.28
N LEU A 136 -0.61 26.14 18.42
CA LEU A 136 0.35 25.53 17.50
C LEU A 136 0.34 23.99 17.56
N PRO A 137 0.41 23.32 18.72
CA PRO A 137 0.33 21.86 18.79
C PRO A 137 -1.01 21.32 18.25
N VAL A 138 -2.13 22.00 18.52
CA VAL A 138 -3.44 21.62 17.96
C VAL A 138 -3.42 21.71 16.43
N LEU A 139 -2.95 22.85 15.89
CA LEU A 139 -2.88 23.08 14.46
C LEU A 139 -1.98 22.05 13.76
N LEU A 140 -0.79 21.77 14.32
CA LEU A 140 0.14 20.80 13.77
C LEU A 140 -0.46 19.40 13.74
N TYR A 141 -1.12 18.95 14.81
CA TYR A 141 -1.77 17.64 14.81
C TYR A 141 -2.97 17.56 13.86
N VAL A 142 -3.82 18.58 13.80
CA VAL A 142 -4.94 18.62 12.84
C VAL A 142 -4.43 18.60 11.40
N ILE A 143 -3.43 19.42 11.06
CA ILE A 143 -2.82 19.40 9.71
C ILE A 143 -2.27 18.02 9.41
N THR A 144 -1.57 17.40 10.36
CA THR A 144 -0.93 16.09 10.15
C THR A 144 -1.97 14.98 9.96
N GLU A 145 -3.04 14.97 10.75
CA GLU A 145 -4.17 14.05 10.59
C GLU A 145 -4.83 14.22 9.22
N ARG A 146 -5.07 15.45 8.78
CA ARG A 146 -5.61 15.74 7.44
C ARG A 146 -4.68 15.30 6.31
N ILE A 147 -3.36 15.51 6.45
CA ILE A 147 -2.37 15.01 5.49
C ILE A 147 -2.41 13.48 5.43
N LEU A 148 -2.47 12.81 6.59
CA LEU A 148 -2.51 11.37 6.69
C LEU A 148 -3.78 10.75 6.09
N GLN A 149 -4.94 11.36 6.30
CA GLN A 149 -6.24 10.93 5.76
C GLN A 149 -6.35 11.18 4.24
N ASN A 150 -5.91 12.35 3.76
CA ASN A 150 -6.07 12.75 2.34
C ASN A 150 -4.89 12.35 1.46
N SER A 151 -3.83 11.78 2.04
CA SER A 151 -2.80 11.16 1.23
C SER A 151 -3.49 10.03 0.44
N GLY A 152 -3.56 10.15 -0.89
CA GLY A 152 -4.01 9.08 -1.81
C GLY A 152 -3.17 7.80 -1.70
N LEU A 153 -2.27 7.76 -0.72
CA LEU A 153 -1.52 6.66 -0.17
C LEU A 153 -2.42 5.71 0.63
N MET A 154 -3.61 5.38 0.11
CA MET A 154 -4.31 4.13 0.46
C MET A 154 -3.48 2.96 -0.09
N LEU A 155 -2.24 2.84 0.38
CA LEU A 155 -1.36 1.74 0.07
C LEU A 155 -1.45 0.73 1.20
N TYR A 156 -1.55 -0.50 0.72
CA TYR A 156 -1.71 -1.79 1.35
C TYR A 156 -1.23 -1.86 2.83
N PRO A 157 -2.05 -2.43 3.74
CA PRO A 157 -1.79 -2.51 5.18
C PRO A 157 -0.46 -3.15 5.59
N GLU A 158 0.19 -3.89 4.69
CA GLU A 158 1.26 -4.81 5.06
C GLU A 158 2.67 -4.18 4.99
N ASN A 159 2.83 -2.93 4.53
CA ASN A 159 4.15 -2.29 4.35
C ASN A 159 4.19 -0.78 4.69
N VAL A 160 3.48 -0.37 5.74
CA VAL A 160 3.17 1.04 6.00
C VAL A 160 4.37 1.91 6.37
N TYR A 161 5.44 1.37 6.98
CA TYR A 161 6.52 2.20 7.56
C TYR A 161 7.87 2.15 6.82
N PHE A 162 8.15 1.08 6.06
CA PHE A 162 9.42 0.91 5.31
C PHE A 162 9.29 1.12 3.81
N SER A 163 8.08 1.41 3.33
CA SER A 163 7.85 1.96 1.99
C SER A 163 8.23 3.44 1.94
N MET A 164 8.42 3.99 0.75
CA MET A 164 8.71 5.43 0.57
C MET A 164 7.65 6.31 1.26
N THR A 165 6.39 5.88 1.23
CA THR A 165 5.26 6.55 1.88
C THR A 165 5.35 6.51 3.40
N GLY A 166 5.77 5.37 3.96
CA GLY A 166 6.05 5.20 5.38
C GLY A 166 7.17 6.09 5.89
N VAL A 167 8.27 6.17 5.12
CA VAL A 167 9.38 7.08 5.44
C VAL A 167 8.91 8.53 5.44
N ILE A 168 8.07 8.94 4.48
CA ILE A 168 7.46 10.29 4.46
C ILE A 168 6.61 10.51 5.72
N ARG A 169 5.73 9.56 6.10
CA ARG A 169 4.88 9.66 7.30
C ARG A 169 5.71 9.78 8.59
N LEU A 170 6.77 8.98 8.73
CA LEU A 170 7.68 9.05 9.88
C LEU A 170 8.44 10.38 9.89
N SER A 171 8.94 10.83 8.73
CA SER A 171 9.66 12.10 8.62
C SER A 171 8.80 13.30 8.99
N LEU A 172 7.54 13.30 8.57
CA LEU A 172 6.53 14.31 8.92
C LEU A 172 6.32 14.36 10.44
N MET A 173 6.21 13.20 11.10
CA MET A 173 6.04 13.14 12.56
C MET A 173 7.24 13.67 13.33
N LEU A 174 8.47 13.41 12.87
CA LEU A 174 9.66 13.97 13.51
C LEU A 174 9.69 15.49 13.42
N VAL A 175 9.34 16.01 12.25
CA VAL A 175 9.27 17.45 11.99
C VAL A 175 8.26 18.10 12.93
N VAL A 176 7.06 17.53 13.03
CA VAL A 176 6.01 18.01 13.95
C VAL A 176 6.48 17.94 15.41
N ASN A 177 7.08 16.82 15.82
CA ASN A 177 7.61 16.63 17.18
C ASN A 177 8.71 17.65 17.51
N LEU A 178 9.62 17.93 16.57
CA LEU A 178 10.66 18.93 16.72
C LEU A 178 10.04 20.33 16.91
N PHE A 179 9.02 20.68 16.13
CA PHE A 179 8.34 21.97 16.29
C PHE A 179 7.62 22.13 17.62
N ILE A 180 6.90 21.09 18.06
CA ILE A 180 6.24 21.10 19.37
C ILE A 180 7.29 21.25 20.48
N TYR A 181 8.40 20.51 20.41
CA TYR A 181 9.50 20.59 21.37
C TYR A 181 10.08 22.00 21.48
N LEU A 182 10.45 22.60 20.34
CA LEU A 182 11.03 23.94 20.28
C LEU A 182 10.04 25.02 20.76
N TRP A 183 8.77 24.91 20.36
CA TRP A 183 7.71 25.85 20.73
C TRP A 183 7.45 25.84 22.23
N VAL A 184 7.18 24.67 22.82
CA VAL A 184 6.89 24.56 24.26
C VAL A 184 8.10 24.99 25.09
N GLY A 185 9.31 24.56 24.71
CA GLY A 185 10.55 24.95 25.39
C GLY A 185 10.76 26.47 25.42
N ALA A 186 10.53 27.14 24.29
CA ALA A 186 10.68 28.59 24.19
C ALA A 186 9.66 29.35 25.06
N PHE A 187 8.40 28.93 25.07
CA PHE A 187 7.38 29.59 25.90
C PHE A 187 7.60 29.36 27.41
N VAL A 188 8.06 28.17 27.81
CA VAL A 188 8.44 27.92 29.20
C VAL A 188 9.57 28.85 29.63
N SER A 189 10.60 29.00 28.79
CA SER A 189 11.70 29.96 29.03
C SER A 189 11.18 31.40 29.11
N PHE A 190 10.34 31.82 28.15
CA PHE A 190 9.72 33.15 28.15
C PHE A 190 8.94 33.42 29.45
N PHE A 191 8.04 32.53 29.85
CA PHE A 191 7.24 32.75 31.07
C PHE A 191 8.07 32.79 32.34
N ARG A 192 9.20 32.06 32.40
CA ARG A 192 10.16 32.17 33.51
C ARG A 192 10.80 33.55 33.58
N THR A 193 11.26 34.11 32.46
CA THR A 193 11.83 35.48 32.44
C THR A 193 10.80 36.52 32.92
N LYS A 194 9.51 36.27 32.66
CA LYS A 194 8.40 37.12 33.13
C LYS A 194 8.02 36.94 34.59
N GLY A 195 8.55 35.92 35.27
CA GLY A 195 8.27 35.62 36.68
C GLY A 195 6.96 34.87 36.93
N VAL A 196 6.40 34.22 35.90
CA VAL A 196 5.17 33.44 36.04
C VAL A 196 5.47 32.10 36.71
N SER A 197 4.67 31.71 37.70
CA SER A 197 4.81 30.41 38.38
C SER A 197 4.28 29.24 37.53
N PHE A 198 4.85 28.05 37.71
CA PHE A 198 4.38 26.82 37.04
C PHE A 198 2.88 26.56 37.25
N ARG A 199 2.36 26.77 38.46
CA ARG A 199 0.93 26.57 38.77
C ARG A 199 0.05 27.48 37.93
N GLN A 200 0.43 28.76 37.78
CA GLN A 200 -0.30 29.72 36.95
C GLN A 200 -0.32 29.29 35.47
N GLN A 201 0.81 28.80 34.95
CA GLN A 201 0.87 28.28 33.58
C GLN A 201 -0.06 27.08 33.38
N VAL A 202 -0.02 26.08 34.28
CA VAL A 202 -0.86 24.88 34.21
C VAL A 202 -2.35 25.23 34.27
N PHE A 203 -2.77 26.04 35.24
CA PHE A 203 -4.17 26.46 35.35
C PHE A 203 -4.64 27.24 34.12
N SER A 204 -3.81 28.16 33.61
CA SER A 204 -4.15 28.91 32.40
C SER A 204 -4.23 27.99 31.16
N LEU A 205 -3.34 26.99 31.05
CA LEU A 205 -3.36 26.03 29.94
C LEU A 205 -4.62 25.17 29.98
N LEU A 206 -4.99 24.65 31.16
CA LEU A 206 -6.21 23.86 31.34
C LEU A 206 -7.46 24.67 31.02
N GLY A 207 -7.49 25.95 31.43
CA GLY A 207 -8.58 26.87 31.06
C GLY A 207 -8.69 27.07 29.55
N VAL A 208 -7.56 27.28 28.86
CA VAL A 208 -7.52 27.39 27.39
C VAL A 208 -7.93 26.07 26.73
N ALA A 209 -7.43 24.93 27.20
CA ALA A 209 -7.79 23.62 26.66
C ALA A 209 -9.29 23.33 26.80
N LEU A 210 -9.91 23.74 27.91
CA LEU A 210 -11.36 23.66 28.11
C LEU A 210 -12.12 24.53 27.10
N LEU A 211 -11.65 25.76 26.84
CA LEU A 211 -12.25 26.64 25.83
C LEU A 211 -12.19 26.01 24.43
N PHE A 212 -11.05 25.42 24.06
CA PHE A 212 -10.92 24.71 22.78
C PHE A 212 -11.81 23.46 22.72
N PHE A 213 -11.95 22.73 23.83
CA PHE A 213 -12.82 21.55 23.92
C PHE A 213 -14.31 21.86 23.69
N LEU A 214 -14.74 23.09 24.00
CA LEU A 214 -16.11 23.56 23.78
C LEU A 214 -16.39 23.98 22.32
N ILE A 215 -15.36 24.10 21.48
CA ILE A 215 -15.54 24.50 20.07
C ILE A 215 -16.13 23.31 19.29
N PRO A 216 -17.33 23.45 18.70
CA PRO A 216 -17.92 22.39 17.88
C PRO A 216 -17.12 22.20 16.58
N GLY A 217 -16.96 20.95 16.15
CA GLY A 217 -16.30 20.59 14.88
C GLY A 217 -14.80 20.26 14.98
N LEU A 218 -14.15 20.49 16.13
CA LEU A 218 -12.79 20.00 16.37
C LEU A 218 -12.81 18.59 16.96
N GLU A 219 -11.85 17.76 16.55
CA GLU A 219 -11.67 16.43 17.10
C GLU A 219 -11.18 16.50 18.55
N LYS A 220 -12.04 16.05 19.48
CA LYS A 220 -11.79 16.13 20.93
C LYS A 220 -10.56 15.32 21.35
N THR A 221 -10.27 14.23 20.66
CA THR A 221 -9.07 13.38 20.83
C THR A 221 -7.80 14.19 20.60
N VAL A 222 -7.74 14.97 19.53
CA VAL A 222 -6.58 15.81 19.18
C VAL A 222 -6.35 16.90 20.23
N ILE A 223 -7.42 17.53 20.73
CA ILE A 223 -7.35 18.55 21.79
C ILE A 223 -6.84 17.94 23.10
N LEU A 224 -7.32 16.75 23.47
CA LEU A 224 -6.86 16.06 24.68
C LEU A 224 -5.39 15.64 24.56
N LEU A 225 -4.99 15.12 23.40
CA LEU A 225 -3.60 14.73 23.11
C LEU A 225 -2.66 15.94 23.15
N SER A 226 -3.03 17.06 22.52
CA SER A 226 -2.22 18.28 22.53
C SER A 226 -2.08 18.85 23.93
N CYS A 227 -3.15 18.82 24.75
CA CYS A 227 -3.14 19.22 26.15
C CYS A 227 -2.19 18.34 26.97
N PHE A 228 -2.29 17.02 26.83
CA PHE A 228 -1.40 16.09 27.52
C PHE A 228 0.07 16.32 27.18
N VAL A 229 0.41 16.39 25.88
CA VAL A 229 1.80 16.57 25.43
C VAL A 229 2.37 17.92 25.89
N THR A 230 1.60 19.00 25.75
CA THR A 230 2.05 20.34 26.19
C THR A 230 2.24 20.41 27.70
N LEU A 231 1.33 19.85 28.51
CA LEU A 231 1.48 19.80 29.97
C LEU A 231 2.72 19.02 30.38
N VAL A 232 2.95 17.84 29.81
CA VAL A 232 4.10 17.00 30.17
C VAL A 232 5.40 17.68 29.75
N LEU A 233 5.50 18.20 28.52
CA LEU A 233 6.69 18.93 28.07
C LEU A 233 6.94 20.19 28.92
N MET A 234 5.90 20.96 29.26
CA MET A 234 6.04 22.10 30.17
C MET A 234 6.60 21.67 31.52
N SER A 235 6.14 20.54 32.05
CA SER A 235 6.66 19.96 33.29
C SER A 235 8.14 19.59 33.16
N VAL A 236 8.51 18.89 32.08
CA VAL A 236 9.90 18.48 31.83
C VAL A 236 10.83 19.69 31.75
N PHE A 237 10.51 20.68 30.93
CA PHE A 237 11.31 21.91 30.84
C PHE A 237 11.33 22.70 32.15
N TRP A 238 10.22 22.72 32.90
CA TRP A 238 10.13 23.41 34.19
C TRP A 238 11.04 22.79 35.27
N PHE A 239 11.20 21.47 35.28
CA PHE A 239 12.09 20.80 36.25
C PHE A 239 13.52 20.61 35.73
N SER A 240 13.73 20.70 34.41
CA SER A 240 15.03 20.47 33.78
C SER A 240 16.15 21.39 34.28
N GLU A 241 15.92 22.71 34.27
CA GLU A 241 16.93 23.70 34.70
C GLU A 241 17.33 23.61 36.18
N ARG A 242 16.53 22.97 37.03
CA ARG A 242 16.89 22.76 38.45
C ARG A 242 17.85 21.59 38.65
N THR A 243 18.03 20.75 37.64
CA THR A 243 18.81 19.52 37.73
C THR A 243 20.04 19.58 36.84
N LYS A 244 21.21 19.19 37.37
CA LYS A 244 22.48 19.19 36.63
C LYS A 244 22.61 18.03 35.60
N ARG A 245 21.51 17.35 35.25
CA ARG A 245 21.51 16.15 34.39
C ARG A 245 20.68 16.37 33.11
N PRO A 246 21.25 16.93 32.03
CA PRO A 246 20.50 17.31 30.83
C PRO A 246 19.94 16.11 30.02
N TYR A 247 20.57 14.93 30.14
CA TYR A 247 20.20 13.75 29.35
C TYR A 247 18.83 13.16 29.71
N PHE A 248 18.46 13.17 30.99
CA PHE A 248 17.20 12.57 31.45
C PHE A 248 15.97 13.29 30.87
N HIS A 249 16.02 14.62 30.82
CA HIS A 249 14.93 15.45 30.27
C HIS A 249 14.75 15.24 28.78
N SER A 250 15.87 15.07 28.07
CA SER A 250 15.84 14.86 26.63
C SER A 250 15.22 13.50 26.27
N ILE A 251 15.59 12.44 27.01
CA ILE A 251 15.00 11.11 26.86
C ILE A 251 13.49 11.14 27.17
N LEU A 252 13.09 11.80 28.27
CA LEU A 252 11.68 11.90 28.65
C LEU A 252 10.85 12.69 27.62
N SER A 253 11.42 13.76 27.05
CA SER A 253 10.78 14.54 25.98
C SER A 253 10.59 13.69 24.72
N ILE A 254 11.62 12.95 24.31
CA ILE A 254 11.56 12.05 23.15
C ILE A 254 10.52 10.95 23.38
N LEU A 255 10.45 10.38 24.58
CA LEU A 255 9.48 9.34 24.92
C LEU A 255 8.04 9.84 24.75
N VAL A 256 7.73 11.01 25.30
CA VAL A 256 6.37 11.60 25.24
C VAL A 256 5.98 11.95 23.80
N LEU A 257 6.90 12.55 23.04
CA LEU A 257 6.68 12.92 21.64
C LEU A 257 6.55 11.71 20.73
N SER A 258 7.33 10.65 20.97
CA SER A 258 7.24 9.41 20.21
C SER A 258 5.92 8.68 20.50
N LEU A 259 5.45 8.71 21.76
CA LEU A 259 4.18 8.11 22.15
C LEU A 259 2.98 8.85 21.52
N SER A 260 2.99 10.19 21.52
CA SER A 260 1.91 10.97 20.91
C SER A 260 1.85 10.80 19.39
N ALA A 261 3.01 10.81 18.72
CA ALA A 261 3.08 10.58 17.28
C ALA A 261 2.69 9.15 16.90
N ALA A 262 3.09 8.14 17.70
CA ALA A 262 2.67 6.76 17.50
C ALA A 262 1.16 6.58 17.66
N TYR A 263 0.55 7.23 18.66
CA TYR A 263 -0.90 7.24 18.82
C TYR A 263 -1.61 7.79 17.57
N LEU A 264 -1.16 8.94 17.05
CA LEU A 264 -1.78 9.58 15.88
C LEU A 264 -1.60 8.74 14.60
N LEU A 265 -0.42 8.14 14.39
CA LEU A 265 -0.18 7.21 13.29
C LEU A 265 -1.06 5.97 13.37
N ASN A 266 -1.15 5.35 14.55
CA ASN A 266 -1.96 4.14 14.75
C ASN A 266 -3.45 4.43 14.58
N ALA A 267 -3.96 5.53 15.15
CA ALA A 267 -5.37 5.92 15.02
C ALA A 267 -5.76 6.09 13.54
N ASN A 268 -4.94 6.81 12.76
CA ASN A 268 -5.17 6.99 11.33
C ASN A 268 -5.03 5.68 10.54
N GLU A 269 -4.08 4.82 10.90
CA GLU A 269 -3.92 3.50 10.27
C GLU A 269 -5.15 2.60 10.51
N LEU A 270 -5.76 2.68 11.70
CA LEU A 270 -7.00 1.97 11.99
C LEU A 270 -8.15 2.43 11.10
N GLU A 271 -8.30 3.75 10.95
CA GLU A 271 -9.33 4.37 10.11
C GLU A 271 -9.15 3.96 8.65
N ASN A 272 -7.93 4.05 8.12
CA ASN A 272 -7.60 3.64 6.75
C ASN A 272 -7.87 2.16 6.50
N ARG A 273 -7.50 1.27 7.43
CA ARG A 273 -7.79 -0.17 7.30
C ARG A 273 -9.29 -0.46 7.32
N ASN A 274 -10.05 0.26 8.15
CA ASN A 274 -11.51 0.17 8.22
C ASN A 274 -12.15 0.61 6.90
N ALA A 275 -11.75 1.76 6.38
CA ALA A 275 -12.20 2.28 5.10
C ALA A 275 -11.86 1.29 3.96
N HIS A 276 -10.65 0.75 3.93
CA HIS A 276 -10.23 -0.22 2.92
C HIS A 276 -11.00 -1.55 3.02
N GLN A 277 -11.28 -2.05 4.23
CA GLN A 277 -12.10 -3.25 4.44
C GLN A 277 -13.54 -3.06 3.96
N GLN A 278 -14.14 -1.90 4.24
CA GLN A 278 -15.47 -1.53 3.75
C GLN A 278 -15.48 -1.39 2.23
N PHE A 279 -14.50 -0.70 1.66
CA PHE A 279 -14.33 -0.57 0.21
C PHE A 279 -14.21 -1.94 -0.46
N THR A 280 -13.40 -2.84 0.10
CA THR A 280 -13.24 -4.21 -0.37
C THR A 280 -14.56 -4.98 -0.32
N ALA A 281 -15.30 -4.89 0.79
CA ALA A 281 -16.62 -5.52 0.91
C ALA A 281 -17.62 -4.98 -0.13
N ASN A 282 -17.66 -3.67 -0.33
CA ASN A 282 -18.53 -3.05 -1.33
C ASN A 282 -18.14 -3.46 -2.75
N MET A 283 -16.85 -3.58 -3.06
CA MET A 283 -16.37 -4.02 -4.37
C MET A 283 -16.69 -5.50 -4.63
N LEU A 284 -16.48 -6.38 -3.63
CA LEU A 284 -16.82 -7.81 -3.73
C LEU A 284 -18.31 -8.10 -3.89
N THR A 285 -19.18 -7.18 -3.48
CA THR A 285 -20.63 -7.29 -3.69
C THR A 285 -21.08 -6.73 -5.04
N GLN A 286 -20.18 -6.13 -5.84
CA GLN A 286 -20.49 -5.69 -7.20
C GLN A 286 -20.65 -6.88 -8.13
N LYS A 287 -21.91 -7.27 -8.24
CA LYS A 287 -22.41 -8.38 -9.04
C LYS A 287 -22.79 -7.97 -10.46
N ARG A 288 -22.55 -6.71 -10.84
CA ARG A 288 -22.83 -6.15 -12.16
C ARG A 288 -21.73 -5.16 -12.49
N ASP A 289 -21.39 -5.05 -13.77
CA ASP A 289 -20.56 -3.96 -14.29
C ASP A 289 -21.45 -3.02 -15.14
N PRO A 290 -21.99 -1.94 -14.55
CA PRO A 290 -22.80 -0.96 -15.28
C PRO A 290 -22.00 -0.22 -16.36
N TYR A 291 -20.67 -0.10 -16.19
CA TYR A 291 -19.81 0.56 -17.15
C TYR A 291 -19.62 -0.30 -18.41
N LEU A 292 -19.40 -1.60 -18.25
CA LEU A 292 -19.40 -2.56 -19.36
C LEU A 292 -20.72 -2.53 -20.13
N GLN A 293 -21.85 -2.56 -19.42
CA GLN A 293 -23.19 -2.47 -20.03
C GLN A 293 -23.32 -1.20 -20.86
N TYR A 294 -22.95 -0.05 -20.31
CA TYR A 294 -22.95 1.24 -21.00
C TYR A 294 -22.03 1.24 -22.24
N LEU A 295 -20.82 0.71 -22.12
CA LEU A 295 -19.83 0.70 -23.20
C LEU A 295 -20.25 -0.22 -24.35
N LEU A 296 -20.79 -1.39 -24.05
CA LEU A 296 -21.34 -2.30 -25.07
C LEU A 296 -22.58 -1.70 -25.74
N LYS A 297 -23.48 -1.10 -24.96
CA LYS A 297 -24.69 -0.44 -25.47
C LYS A 297 -24.38 0.73 -26.38
N SER A 298 -23.40 1.57 -26.01
CA SER A 298 -22.99 2.72 -26.83
C SER A 298 -22.35 2.30 -28.14
N ARG A 299 -21.52 1.23 -28.13
CA ARG A 299 -20.83 0.71 -29.32
C ARG A 299 -21.66 -0.26 -30.17
N ALA A 300 -22.76 -0.81 -29.64
CA ALA A 300 -23.54 -1.84 -30.33
C ALA A 300 -24.04 -1.41 -31.72
N ARG A 301 -24.47 -0.14 -31.88
CA ARG A 301 -24.92 0.39 -33.18
C ARG A 301 -23.81 0.47 -34.21
N GLU A 302 -22.58 0.77 -33.77
CA GLU A 302 -21.41 0.83 -34.64
C GLU A 302 -21.01 -0.58 -35.09
N ILE A 303 -20.98 -1.54 -34.15
CA ILE A 303 -20.67 -2.94 -34.43
C ILE A 303 -21.68 -3.53 -35.44
N LEU A 304 -22.98 -3.29 -35.24
CA LEU A 304 -24.03 -3.79 -36.14
C LEU A 304 -23.95 -3.23 -37.57
N ARG A 305 -23.37 -2.03 -37.74
CA ARG A 305 -23.24 -1.34 -39.04
C ARG A 305 -21.85 -1.45 -39.66
N ASP A 306 -20.92 -2.14 -39.01
CA ASP A 306 -19.55 -2.27 -39.49
C ASP A 306 -19.51 -3.10 -40.78
N ALA A 307 -19.09 -2.47 -41.87
CA ALA A 307 -19.02 -3.09 -43.19
C ALA A 307 -18.05 -4.27 -43.24
N THR A 308 -16.96 -4.23 -42.48
CA THR A 308 -15.93 -5.27 -42.42
C THR A 308 -16.49 -6.54 -41.76
N ILE A 309 -17.21 -6.40 -40.64
CA ILE A 309 -17.83 -7.54 -39.96
C ILE A 309 -18.87 -8.20 -40.88
N ILE A 310 -19.71 -7.39 -41.53
CA ILE A 310 -20.71 -7.87 -42.49
C ILE A 310 -20.04 -8.60 -43.67
N GLN A 311 -18.92 -8.09 -44.17
CA GLN A 311 -18.15 -8.72 -45.25
C GLN A 311 -17.55 -10.06 -44.83
N ILE A 312 -16.96 -10.15 -43.63
CA ILE A 312 -16.39 -11.41 -43.12
C ILE A 312 -17.47 -12.47 -42.94
N ILE A 313 -18.64 -12.11 -42.39
CA ILE A 313 -19.78 -13.02 -42.23
C ILE A 313 -20.22 -13.59 -43.58
N ARG A 314 -20.30 -12.73 -44.61
CA ARG A 314 -20.69 -13.11 -45.98
C ARG A 314 -19.61 -13.86 -46.76
N SER A 315 -18.35 -13.81 -46.34
CA SER A 315 -17.25 -14.49 -47.03
C SER A 315 -17.38 -16.01 -46.94
N GLY A 316 -16.74 -16.77 -47.85
CA GLY A 316 -16.74 -18.24 -47.84
C GLY A 316 -15.64 -18.88 -46.98
N HIS A 317 -14.88 -18.10 -46.19
CA HIS A 317 -13.72 -18.59 -45.44
C HIS A 317 -14.13 -19.49 -44.27
N SER A 318 -13.27 -20.46 -43.93
CA SER A 318 -13.49 -21.39 -42.80
C SER A 318 -13.26 -20.75 -41.42
N ASP A 319 -12.35 -19.78 -41.31
CA ASP A 319 -11.86 -19.23 -40.03
C ASP A 319 -12.56 -17.91 -39.61
N LYS A 320 -13.84 -17.74 -39.93
CA LYS A 320 -14.58 -16.47 -39.71
C LYS A 320 -14.55 -15.98 -38.26
N GLU A 321 -14.73 -16.89 -37.30
CA GLU A 321 -14.83 -16.54 -35.87
C GLU A 321 -13.53 -15.93 -35.35
N ARG A 322 -12.38 -16.50 -35.73
CA ARG A 322 -11.06 -16.01 -35.32
C ARG A 322 -10.76 -14.64 -35.91
N GLU A 323 -11.17 -14.39 -37.15
CA GLU A 323 -11.00 -13.11 -37.83
C GLU A 323 -11.88 -12.02 -37.21
N ILE A 324 -13.17 -12.32 -36.99
CA ILE A 324 -14.12 -11.42 -36.30
C ILE A 324 -13.62 -11.13 -34.88
N ALA A 325 -13.18 -12.14 -34.14
CA ALA A 325 -12.63 -11.96 -32.79
C ALA A 325 -11.41 -11.04 -32.78
N ARG A 326 -10.49 -11.19 -33.74
CA ARG A 326 -9.29 -10.34 -33.86
C ARG A 326 -9.67 -8.90 -34.19
N TYR A 327 -10.62 -8.71 -35.11
CA TYR A 327 -11.09 -7.39 -35.53
C TYR A 327 -11.83 -6.65 -34.40
N LEU A 328 -12.78 -7.33 -33.74
CA LEU A 328 -13.51 -6.79 -32.59
C LEU A 328 -12.57 -6.42 -31.45
N ASN A 329 -11.58 -7.26 -31.14
CA ASN A 329 -10.61 -6.98 -30.09
C ASN A 329 -9.74 -5.75 -30.39
N LYS A 330 -9.38 -5.54 -31.66
CA LYS A 330 -8.56 -4.40 -32.08
C LYS A 330 -9.34 -3.08 -32.05
N ASN A 331 -10.57 -3.07 -32.58
CA ASN A 331 -11.29 -1.83 -32.85
C ASN A 331 -12.34 -1.48 -31.77
N TYR A 332 -13.00 -2.49 -31.18
CA TYR A 332 -14.16 -2.28 -30.31
C TYR A 332 -13.96 -2.71 -28.86
N PHE A 333 -13.08 -3.67 -28.57
CA PHE A 333 -12.88 -4.21 -27.22
C PHE A 333 -11.53 -3.84 -26.61
N HIS A 334 -11.10 -2.58 -26.78
CA HIS A 334 -9.94 -1.97 -26.11
C HIS A 334 -10.33 -1.31 -24.76
N GLY A 335 -9.33 -0.93 -23.95
CA GLY A 335 -9.56 -0.31 -22.63
C GLY A 335 -10.02 -1.32 -21.58
N LEU A 336 -10.99 -0.97 -20.72
CA LEU A 336 -11.50 -1.86 -19.66
C LEU A 336 -12.09 -3.19 -20.17
N LEU A 337 -12.62 -3.23 -21.40
CA LEU A 337 -13.10 -4.46 -22.05
C LEU A 337 -12.00 -5.49 -22.33
N SER A 338 -10.72 -5.10 -22.19
CA SER A 338 -9.60 -6.03 -22.27
C SER A 338 -9.46 -6.92 -21.03
N ALA A 339 -10.05 -6.53 -19.88
CA ALA A 339 -10.03 -7.31 -18.66
C ALA A 339 -10.89 -8.60 -18.75
N TYR A 340 -11.84 -8.63 -19.68
CA TYR A 340 -12.72 -9.77 -19.90
C TYR A 340 -12.09 -10.75 -20.89
N ARG A 341 -12.16 -12.05 -20.56
CA ARG A 341 -11.95 -13.11 -21.55
C ARG A 341 -13.15 -13.11 -22.49
N LYS A 342 -12.87 -13.15 -23.79
CA LYS A 342 -13.86 -13.02 -24.85
C LYS A 342 -13.84 -14.25 -25.73
N GLN A 343 -15.00 -14.86 -25.93
CA GLN A 343 -15.21 -15.90 -26.92
C GLN A 343 -16.27 -15.44 -27.90
N VAL A 344 -15.99 -15.61 -29.19
CA VAL A 344 -16.86 -15.17 -30.28
C VAL A 344 -17.30 -16.40 -31.04
N THR A 345 -18.61 -16.57 -31.15
CA THR A 345 -19.23 -17.72 -31.81
C THR A 345 -20.23 -17.21 -32.84
N LEU A 346 -20.08 -17.66 -34.09
CA LEU A 346 -20.98 -17.30 -35.17
C LEU A 346 -21.98 -18.44 -35.39
N CYS A 347 -23.26 -18.19 -35.20
CA CYS A 347 -24.33 -19.15 -35.45
C CYS A 347 -25.03 -18.84 -36.77
N ALA A 348 -24.73 -19.64 -37.79
CA ALA A 348 -25.51 -19.68 -39.02
C ALA A 348 -26.72 -20.64 -38.85
N PRO A 349 -27.80 -20.44 -39.63
CA PRO A 349 -28.94 -21.34 -39.67
C PRO A 349 -28.53 -22.81 -39.84
N GLY A 350 -28.97 -23.68 -38.94
CA GLY A 350 -28.66 -25.12 -38.98
C GLY A 350 -27.28 -25.54 -38.49
N GLN A 351 -26.42 -24.60 -38.04
CA GLN A 351 -25.10 -24.91 -37.52
C GLN A 351 -25.19 -25.65 -36.17
N GLN A 352 -24.35 -26.68 -36.01
CA GLN A 352 -24.24 -27.46 -34.79
C GLN A 352 -22.94 -27.12 -34.05
N LEU A 353 -22.99 -27.14 -32.73
CA LEU A 353 -21.86 -26.98 -31.82
C LEU A 353 -21.58 -28.29 -31.11
N GLU A 354 -20.31 -28.65 -31.01
CA GLU A 354 -19.83 -29.73 -30.16
C GLU A 354 -19.34 -29.14 -28.84
N ILE A 355 -20.01 -29.48 -27.74
CA ILE A 355 -19.67 -28.99 -26.41
C ILE A 355 -18.73 -29.98 -25.73
N GLN A 356 -17.48 -29.57 -25.50
CA GLN A 356 -16.50 -30.33 -24.73
C GLN A 356 -16.57 -29.97 -23.24
N PRO A 357 -16.29 -30.92 -22.32
CA PRO A 357 -15.75 -32.28 -22.55
C PRO A 357 -16.80 -33.37 -22.81
N ASP A 358 -18.10 -33.07 -22.73
CA ASP A 358 -19.17 -34.07 -22.79
C ASP A 358 -19.50 -34.56 -24.22
N ASN A 359 -18.81 -34.03 -25.25
CA ASN A 359 -19.01 -34.29 -26.68
C ASN A 359 -20.48 -34.25 -27.14
N LYS A 360 -21.26 -33.34 -26.53
CA LYS A 360 -22.68 -33.19 -26.84
C LYS A 360 -22.85 -32.26 -28.04
N VAL A 361 -23.54 -32.74 -29.08
CA VAL A 361 -23.85 -31.95 -30.27
C VAL A 361 -25.22 -31.27 -30.11
N VAL A 362 -25.25 -29.94 -30.15
CA VAL A 362 -26.45 -29.13 -29.98
C VAL A 362 -26.53 -28.05 -31.07
N GLY A 363 -27.74 -27.63 -31.44
CA GLY A 363 -27.90 -26.50 -32.37
C GLY A 363 -27.34 -25.21 -31.78
N CYS A 364 -26.59 -24.44 -32.58
CA CYS A 364 -25.85 -23.26 -32.12
C CYS A 364 -26.75 -22.22 -31.43
N ASP A 365 -27.82 -21.76 -32.11
CA ASP A 365 -28.78 -20.82 -31.54
C ASP A 365 -29.64 -21.45 -30.42
N ALA A 366 -29.79 -22.77 -30.39
CA ALA A 366 -30.53 -23.45 -29.33
C ALA A 366 -29.73 -23.41 -28.02
N PHE A 367 -28.42 -23.68 -28.07
CA PHE A 367 -27.52 -23.62 -26.94
C PHE A 367 -27.52 -22.25 -26.25
N PHE A 368 -27.32 -21.17 -27.01
CA PHE A 368 -27.30 -19.82 -26.45
C PHE A 368 -28.66 -19.29 -26.00
N ARG A 369 -29.77 -19.87 -26.49
CA ARG A 369 -31.12 -19.57 -25.96
C ARG A 369 -31.43 -20.34 -24.68
N GLU A 370 -30.86 -21.53 -24.51
CA GLU A 370 -31.02 -22.35 -23.30
C GLU A 370 -30.20 -21.82 -22.13
N LEU A 371 -29.13 -21.06 -22.39
CA LEU A 371 -28.37 -20.28 -21.42
C LEU A 371 -29.30 -19.23 -20.75
N LYS A 372 -29.93 -19.63 -19.64
CA LYS A 372 -30.82 -18.79 -18.82
C LYS A 372 -30.05 -17.58 -18.31
N GLY A 373 -30.38 -16.38 -18.79
CA GLY A 373 -29.81 -15.13 -18.33
C GLY A 373 -30.86 -14.03 -18.19
N GLU A 374 -30.64 -13.11 -17.25
CA GLU A 374 -31.45 -11.90 -17.12
C GLU A 374 -31.05 -10.94 -18.25
N THR A 375 -31.99 -10.59 -19.13
CA THR A 375 -31.74 -9.58 -20.16
C THR A 375 -31.59 -8.22 -19.49
N VAL A 376 -30.38 -7.64 -19.58
CA VAL A 376 -30.03 -6.38 -18.91
C VAL A 376 -30.21 -5.17 -19.84
N ASP A 377 -29.95 -5.35 -21.13
CA ASP A 377 -30.11 -4.31 -22.14
C ASP A 377 -30.56 -4.89 -23.49
N THR A 378 -31.41 -4.16 -24.20
CA THR A 378 -31.87 -4.52 -25.55
C THR A 378 -31.85 -3.30 -26.48
N LEU A 379 -31.51 -3.54 -27.74
CA LEU A 379 -31.59 -2.58 -28.85
C LEU A 379 -32.00 -3.35 -30.12
N SER A 380 -32.47 -2.65 -31.16
CA SER A 380 -32.78 -3.29 -32.45
C SER A 380 -31.55 -4.01 -33.01
N GLY A 381 -31.60 -5.35 -33.03
CA GLY A 381 -30.50 -6.20 -33.48
C GLY A 381 -29.43 -6.51 -32.43
N PHE A 382 -29.55 -6.04 -31.18
CA PHE A 382 -28.60 -6.30 -30.10
C PHE A 382 -29.31 -6.67 -28.78
N GLU A 383 -28.83 -7.70 -28.10
CA GLU A 383 -29.31 -8.10 -26.78
C GLU A 383 -28.10 -8.39 -25.88
N LEU A 384 -28.10 -7.85 -24.66
CA LEU A 384 -27.10 -8.14 -23.63
C LEU A 384 -27.78 -8.80 -22.44
N SER A 385 -27.35 -10.03 -22.14
CA SER A 385 -27.89 -10.83 -21.05
C SER A 385 -26.80 -11.14 -20.03
N LEU A 386 -27.14 -11.02 -18.74
CA LEU A 386 -26.31 -11.48 -17.64
C LEU A 386 -26.68 -12.94 -17.37
N VAL A 387 -25.84 -13.85 -17.84
CA VAL A 387 -26.11 -15.29 -17.77
C VAL A 387 -25.69 -15.86 -16.42
N ASN A 388 -24.52 -15.46 -15.93
CA ASN A 388 -24.08 -15.86 -14.61
C ASN A 388 -23.43 -14.70 -13.84
N ASN A 389 -23.68 -14.70 -12.54
CA ASN A 389 -23.29 -13.69 -11.59
C ASN A 389 -23.05 -14.35 -10.24
N THR A 390 -22.06 -15.24 -10.22
CA THR A 390 -21.60 -15.87 -8.99
C THR A 390 -20.60 -14.95 -8.30
N SER A 391 -20.36 -15.23 -7.02
CA SER A 391 -19.31 -14.56 -6.25
C SER A 391 -17.90 -14.76 -6.83
N GLU A 392 -17.71 -15.75 -7.71
CA GLU A 392 -16.42 -16.03 -8.37
C GLU A 392 -16.27 -15.35 -9.73
N SER A 393 -17.36 -15.20 -10.49
CA SER A 393 -17.28 -14.79 -11.90
C SER A 393 -18.53 -14.09 -12.40
N ILE A 394 -18.33 -13.14 -13.30
CA ILE A 394 -19.39 -12.46 -14.04
C ILE A 394 -19.32 -12.92 -15.49
N TYR A 395 -20.47 -13.33 -16.02
CA TYR A 395 -20.63 -13.82 -17.37
C TYR A 395 -21.77 -13.08 -18.09
N TYR A 396 -21.38 -12.24 -19.04
CA TYR A 396 -22.31 -11.57 -19.95
C TYR A 396 -22.30 -12.23 -21.32
N LEU A 397 -23.47 -12.32 -21.93
CA LEU A 397 -23.68 -12.78 -23.29
C LEU A 397 -24.25 -11.65 -24.12
N ALA A 398 -23.53 -11.22 -25.14
CA ALA A 398 -23.99 -10.25 -26.12
C ALA A 398 -24.39 -10.98 -27.41
N ARG A 399 -25.61 -10.74 -27.89
CA ARG A 399 -26.11 -11.25 -29.18
C ARG A 399 -26.26 -10.10 -30.17
N PHE A 400 -25.60 -10.19 -31.32
CA PHE A 400 -25.76 -9.30 -32.46
C PHE A 400 -26.45 -10.04 -33.61
N ARG A 401 -27.59 -9.55 -34.09
CA ARG A 401 -28.39 -10.17 -35.14
C ARG A 401 -28.16 -9.43 -36.46
N TYR A 402 -27.60 -10.13 -37.45
CA TYR A 402 -27.37 -9.60 -38.80
C TYR A 402 -28.43 -10.13 -39.77
N LEU A 403 -29.05 -9.21 -40.51
CA LEU A 403 -30.00 -9.55 -41.57
C LEU A 403 -29.21 -9.71 -42.89
N PRO A 404 -29.27 -10.86 -43.55
CA PRO A 404 -28.72 -11.01 -44.89
C PRO A 404 -29.53 -10.13 -45.87
N GLY A 405 -28.83 -9.38 -46.71
CA GLY A 405 -29.44 -8.39 -47.62
C GLY A 405 -30.23 -8.99 -48.79
N THR A 406 -30.29 -10.32 -48.91
CA THR A 406 -31.08 -11.04 -49.91
C THR A 406 -32.35 -11.56 -49.27
N ALA A 407 -33.51 -11.13 -49.80
CA ALA A 407 -34.82 -11.61 -49.35
C ALA A 407 -34.87 -13.15 -49.42
N GLY A 408 -34.93 -13.81 -48.26
CA GLY A 408 -35.07 -15.27 -48.15
C GLY A 408 -34.05 -15.98 -47.26
N ASN A 409 -32.92 -15.36 -46.89
CA ASN A 409 -31.98 -15.99 -45.96
C ASN A 409 -32.35 -15.71 -44.50
N GLU A 410 -32.30 -16.75 -43.66
CA GLU A 410 -32.47 -16.62 -42.21
C GLU A 410 -31.34 -15.77 -41.59
N PRO A 411 -31.64 -14.99 -40.53
CA PRO A 411 -30.68 -14.09 -39.91
C PRO A 411 -29.54 -14.86 -39.23
N VAL A 412 -28.33 -14.30 -39.32
CA VAL A 412 -27.13 -14.86 -38.68
C VAL A 412 -26.93 -14.17 -37.33
N ASN A 413 -26.73 -14.95 -36.27
CA ASN A 413 -26.47 -14.43 -34.93
C ASN A 413 -24.98 -14.55 -34.60
N LEU A 414 -24.41 -13.44 -34.12
CA LEU A 414 -23.06 -13.39 -33.57
C LEU A 414 -23.18 -13.30 -32.05
N TYR A 415 -22.67 -14.30 -31.35
CA TYR A 415 -22.60 -14.33 -29.90
C TYR A 415 -21.20 -13.94 -29.44
N VAL A 416 -21.13 -13.04 -28.47
CA VAL A 416 -19.89 -12.65 -27.80
C VAL A 416 -20.07 -12.86 -26.31
N GLU A 417 -19.27 -13.78 -25.80
CA GLU A 417 -19.20 -14.14 -24.38
C GLU A 417 -18.16 -13.26 -23.70
N PHE A 418 -18.56 -12.54 -22.65
CA PHE A 418 -17.64 -11.79 -21.79
C PHE A 418 -17.58 -12.46 -20.43
N TYR A 419 -16.44 -13.07 -20.14
CA TYR A 419 -16.20 -13.77 -18.89
C TYR A 419 -15.09 -13.09 -18.10
N THR A 420 -15.34 -12.77 -16.84
CA THR A 420 -14.31 -12.32 -15.91
C THR A 420 -14.41 -13.08 -14.59
N ASN A 421 -13.26 -13.39 -14.01
CA ASN A 421 -13.20 -13.86 -12.62
C ASN A 421 -13.05 -12.64 -11.73
N ILE A 422 -14.00 -12.40 -10.82
CA ILE A 422 -13.93 -11.30 -9.85
C ILE A 422 -12.76 -11.53 -8.88
N ILE A 423 -12.52 -12.81 -8.56
CA ILE A 423 -11.49 -13.23 -7.63
C ILE A 423 -10.37 -13.91 -8.43
N PRO A 424 -9.13 -13.39 -8.44
CA PRO A 424 -8.02 -14.06 -9.09
C PRO A 424 -7.86 -15.46 -8.49
N LYS A 425 -8.09 -16.48 -9.31
CA LYS A 425 -8.03 -17.89 -8.90
C LYS A 425 -6.57 -18.27 -8.66
N GLY A 426 -6.06 -18.15 -7.44
CA GLY A 426 -4.77 -18.70 -7.03
C GLY A 426 -3.69 -17.67 -6.65
N LEU A 427 -2.77 -18.11 -5.78
CA LEU A 427 -1.59 -17.38 -5.32
C LEU A 427 -0.42 -17.59 -6.30
N GLY A 428 0.42 -16.57 -6.52
CA GLY A 428 1.63 -16.64 -7.35
C GLY A 428 1.73 -15.55 -8.43
N TYR A 429 1.96 -15.95 -9.68
CA TYR A 429 2.10 -15.07 -10.84
C TYR A 429 0.96 -14.05 -11.06
N PRO A 430 -0.31 -14.31 -10.70
CA PRO A 430 -1.38 -13.33 -10.85
C PRO A 430 -1.11 -11.99 -10.14
N GLU A 431 -0.41 -11.98 -9.00
CA GLU A 431 -0.05 -10.73 -8.30
C GLU A 431 0.99 -9.90 -9.08
N LEU A 432 1.90 -10.56 -9.81
CA LEU A 432 2.91 -9.88 -10.64
C LEU A 432 2.37 -9.43 -12.01
N LEU A 433 1.26 -10.04 -12.44
CA LEU A 433 0.58 -9.72 -13.69
C LEU A 433 -0.47 -8.62 -13.54
N GLN A 434 -0.85 -8.26 -12.31
CA GLN A 434 -1.69 -7.11 -12.01
C GLN A 434 -0.90 -5.83 -12.28
N ASN A 435 -1.46 -4.96 -13.12
CA ASN A 435 -0.87 -3.64 -13.36
C ASN A 435 -1.17 -2.76 -12.15
N ALA A 436 -0.13 -2.28 -11.46
CA ALA A 436 -0.29 -1.33 -10.35
C ALA A 436 -0.96 0.01 -10.77
N GLU A 437 -1.13 0.26 -12.08
CA GLU A 437 -1.74 1.47 -12.63
C GLU A 437 -3.27 1.35 -12.82
N THR A 438 -3.81 0.13 -12.88
CA THR A 438 -5.26 -0.10 -12.84
C THR A 438 -5.63 -0.37 -11.39
N GLY A 439 -6.57 0.37 -10.82
CA GLY A 439 -7.00 0.26 -9.41
C GLY A 439 -7.73 -1.05 -9.09
N ASP A 440 -7.09 -2.18 -9.41
CA ASP A 440 -7.60 -3.53 -9.27
C ASP A 440 -7.55 -3.97 -7.80
N LEU A 441 -8.50 -4.84 -7.43
CA LEU A 441 -8.73 -5.26 -6.06
C LEU A 441 -7.60 -6.16 -5.54
N HIS A 442 -6.69 -5.59 -4.74
CA HIS A 442 -5.72 -6.39 -3.99
C HIS A 442 -6.38 -6.98 -2.74
N LEU A 443 -6.67 -8.28 -2.81
CA LEU A 443 -7.26 -9.06 -1.71
C LEU A 443 -6.20 -9.52 -0.68
N SER A 444 -4.96 -9.03 -0.76
CA SER A 444 -3.88 -9.42 0.14
C SER A 444 -4.15 -8.98 1.58
N GLY A 445 -3.97 -9.89 2.54
CA GLY A 445 -4.21 -9.64 3.96
C GLY A 445 -5.68 -9.66 4.40
N TYR A 446 -6.62 -9.90 3.47
CA TYR A 446 -8.04 -10.04 3.76
C TYR A 446 -8.51 -11.47 3.50
N SER A 447 -9.43 -11.93 4.35
CA SER A 447 -10.18 -13.17 4.16
C SER A 447 -11.64 -12.82 4.02
N PHE A 448 -12.39 -13.52 3.18
CA PHE A 448 -13.81 -13.25 3.04
C PHE A 448 -14.60 -14.52 2.76
N ALA A 449 -15.89 -14.48 3.06
CA ALA A 449 -16.81 -15.58 2.84
C ALA A 449 -18.20 -15.10 2.43
N PHE A 450 -18.80 -15.82 1.49
CA PHE A 450 -20.19 -15.66 1.09
C PHE A 450 -21.03 -16.75 1.75
N TYR A 451 -22.14 -16.33 2.37
CA TYR A 451 -23.13 -17.21 2.95
C TYR A 451 -24.44 -17.09 2.20
N GLN A 452 -24.93 -18.20 1.66
CA GLN A 452 -26.23 -18.29 0.99
C GLN A 452 -27.18 -19.11 1.87
N ASN A 453 -28.36 -18.56 2.18
CA ASN A 453 -29.31 -19.16 3.11
C ASN A 453 -28.67 -19.59 4.45
N ARG A 454 -27.72 -18.78 4.94
CA ARG A 454 -26.94 -19.01 6.18
C ARG A 454 -25.95 -20.19 6.15
N LYS A 455 -25.68 -20.77 4.98
CA LYS A 455 -24.63 -21.77 4.78
C LYS A 455 -23.48 -21.16 3.98
N LEU A 456 -22.25 -21.53 4.34
CA LEU A 456 -21.05 -21.11 3.64
C LEU A 456 -21.09 -21.63 2.20
N GLU A 457 -21.11 -20.72 1.23
CA GLU A 457 -21.06 -21.03 -0.20
C GLU A 457 -19.62 -20.95 -0.71
N TYR A 458 -18.92 -19.87 -0.36
CA TYR A 458 -17.57 -19.60 -0.83
C TYR A 458 -16.72 -18.99 0.28
N LYS A 459 -15.42 -19.30 0.29
CA LYS A 459 -14.43 -18.68 1.19
C LYS A 459 -13.11 -18.42 0.48
N PHE A 460 -12.41 -17.38 0.92
CA PHE A 460 -11.06 -17.03 0.51
C PHE A 460 -10.26 -16.48 1.70
N GLY A 461 -8.94 -16.71 1.69
CA GLY A 461 -8.00 -16.23 2.70
C GLY A 461 -7.81 -17.17 3.89
N ASP A 462 -7.09 -16.68 4.89
CA ASP A 462 -6.55 -17.46 6.01
C ASP A 462 -7.57 -17.69 7.15
N TYR A 463 -8.59 -16.84 7.27
CA TYR A 463 -9.61 -16.99 8.32
C TYR A 463 -10.51 -18.21 8.08
N LEU A 464 -10.67 -19.04 9.12
CA LEU A 464 -11.51 -20.23 9.09
C LEU A 464 -12.97 -19.90 9.35
N PHE A 465 -13.70 -19.58 8.29
CA PHE A 465 -15.13 -19.30 8.37
C PHE A 465 -15.94 -20.56 8.78
N PRO A 466 -16.85 -20.46 9.77
CA PRO A 466 -17.74 -21.54 10.15
C PRO A 466 -18.70 -21.88 8.99
N ILE A 467 -19.04 -23.17 8.85
CA ILE A 467 -19.95 -23.64 7.80
C ILE A 467 -21.35 -23.02 7.95
N ASP A 468 -21.83 -22.89 9.19
CA ASP A 468 -23.09 -22.23 9.50
C ASP A 468 -22.89 -20.81 9.99
N PHE A 469 -23.76 -19.90 9.55
CA PHE A 469 -23.77 -18.49 9.98
C PHE A 469 -24.22 -18.28 11.43
N SER A 470 -24.59 -19.35 12.15
CA SER A 470 -25.10 -19.28 13.53
C SER A 470 -24.17 -18.51 14.48
N GLY A 471 -22.85 -18.68 14.31
CA GLY A 471 -21.83 -18.01 15.10
C GLY A 471 -21.71 -16.50 14.89
N PHE A 472 -22.34 -15.92 13.86
CA PHE A 472 -22.33 -14.48 13.56
C PHE A 472 -23.70 -13.82 13.69
N ARG A 473 -24.73 -14.58 14.09
CA ARG A 473 -26.13 -14.10 14.10
C ARG A 473 -26.39 -12.98 15.10
N SER A 474 -25.62 -12.92 16.19
CA SER A 474 -25.70 -11.88 17.23
C SER A 474 -24.89 -10.65 16.91
N GLU A 475 -24.07 -10.68 15.86
CA GLU A 475 -23.12 -9.60 15.56
C GLU A 475 -23.79 -8.49 14.73
N PRO A 476 -23.37 -7.24 14.92
CA PRO A 476 -23.99 -6.10 14.25
C PRO A 476 -23.69 -6.07 12.75
N GLU A 477 -24.73 -5.88 11.93
CA GLU A 477 -24.58 -5.67 10.49
C GLU A 477 -23.97 -4.29 10.17
N ARG A 478 -23.12 -4.23 9.13
CA ARG A 478 -22.43 -3.01 8.67
C ARG A 478 -21.57 -2.33 9.74
N MET A 479 -21.20 -3.06 10.80
CA MET A 479 -20.29 -2.60 11.83
C MET A 479 -19.08 -3.53 11.93
N PHE A 480 -18.00 -3.01 12.50
CA PHE A 480 -16.82 -3.81 12.79
C PHE A 480 -16.95 -4.48 14.15
N PHE A 481 -16.62 -5.76 14.22
CA PHE A 481 -16.54 -6.49 15.49
C PHE A 481 -15.31 -7.38 15.52
N ARG A 482 -14.87 -7.77 16.72
CA ARG A 482 -13.67 -8.58 16.93
C ARG A 482 -14.05 -9.99 17.38
N LYS A 483 -13.56 -11.00 16.67
CA LYS A 483 -13.77 -12.41 17.02
C LYS A 483 -12.57 -13.24 16.58
N ASP A 484 -12.17 -14.24 17.37
CA ASP A 484 -11.07 -15.17 17.08
C ASP A 484 -9.74 -14.50 16.69
N GLY A 485 -9.46 -13.29 17.19
CA GLY A 485 -8.26 -12.52 16.85
C GLY A 485 -8.34 -11.74 15.54
N PHE A 486 -9.47 -11.76 14.84
CA PHE A 486 -9.74 -11.03 13.60
C PHE A 486 -10.75 -9.90 13.82
N ILE A 487 -10.73 -8.90 12.92
CA ILE A 487 -11.74 -7.84 12.82
C ILE A 487 -12.60 -8.16 11.59
N HIS A 488 -13.89 -8.34 11.83
CA HIS A 488 -14.87 -8.73 10.84
C HIS A 488 -15.77 -7.55 10.46
N TYR A 489 -16.23 -7.55 9.22
CA TYR A 489 -17.22 -6.63 8.68
C TYR A 489 -18.27 -7.44 7.94
N ILE A 490 -19.52 -7.41 8.42
CA ILE A 490 -20.66 -8.12 7.82
C ILE A 490 -21.42 -7.16 6.90
N LEU A 491 -21.59 -7.56 5.64
CA LEU A 491 -22.34 -6.84 4.63
C LEU A 491 -23.47 -7.73 4.07
N PRO A 492 -24.74 -7.48 4.40
CA PRO A 492 -25.86 -8.18 3.78
C PRO A 492 -26.01 -7.71 2.32
N VAL A 493 -25.92 -8.67 1.38
CA VAL A 493 -26.02 -8.42 -0.06
C VAL A 493 -27.48 -8.51 -0.51
N SER A 494 -28.20 -9.52 0.01
CA SER A 494 -29.63 -9.74 -0.23
C SER A 494 -30.30 -10.35 1.00
N LYS A 495 -31.59 -10.69 0.93
CA LYS A 495 -32.29 -11.40 2.03
C LYS A 495 -31.71 -12.77 2.34
N THR A 496 -31.03 -13.39 1.38
CA THR A 496 -30.49 -14.75 1.49
C THR A 496 -28.97 -14.78 1.50
N GLU A 497 -28.33 -13.72 1.04
CA GLU A 497 -26.88 -13.66 0.83
C GLU A 497 -26.21 -12.65 1.76
N THR A 498 -25.17 -13.11 2.47
CA THR A 498 -24.37 -12.29 3.37
C THR A 498 -22.88 -12.46 3.07
N LEU A 499 -22.17 -11.35 2.90
CA LEU A 499 -20.71 -11.31 2.79
C LEU A 499 -20.11 -11.00 4.17
N ILE A 500 -19.06 -11.72 4.54
CA ILE A 500 -18.19 -11.37 5.66
C ILE A 500 -16.80 -11.11 5.11
N VAL A 501 -16.22 -9.96 5.45
CA VAL A 501 -14.81 -9.65 5.20
C VAL A 501 -14.09 -9.55 6.53
N SER A 502 -12.99 -10.28 6.66
CA SER A 502 -12.20 -10.46 7.87
C SER A 502 -10.77 -10.01 7.62
N ARG A 503 -10.15 -9.37 8.60
CA ARG A 503 -8.72 -9.05 8.61
C ARG A 503 -8.07 -9.40 9.94
N PRO A 504 -6.77 -9.68 10.01
CA PRO A 504 -6.08 -9.88 11.27
C PRO A 504 -6.27 -8.67 12.20
N GLY A 505 -6.59 -8.94 13.47
CA GLY A 505 -6.67 -7.91 14.51
C GLY A 505 -5.29 -7.43 14.94
N TRP A 506 -5.24 -6.27 15.59
CA TRP A 506 -3.98 -5.71 16.08
C TRP A 506 -3.36 -6.55 17.20
N LYS A 507 -2.04 -6.75 17.07
CA LYS A 507 -1.17 -7.19 18.16
C LYS A 507 -0.56 -5.97 18.85
N VAL A 508 -0.09 -6.16 20.08
CA VAL A 508 0.59 -5.10 20.84
C VAL A 508 1.86 -4.63 20.11
N SER A 509 2.55 -5.55 19.42
CA SER A 509 3.69 -5.24 18.54
C SER A 509 3.34 -4.24 17.45
N ASP A 510 2.18 -4.38 16.81
CA ASP A 510 1.78 -3.49 15.70
C ASP A 510 1.59 -2.05 16.21
N TRP A 511 1.14 -1.92 17.45
CA TRP A 511 0.96 -0.62 18.11
C TRP A 511 2.29 0.00 18.57
N LEU A 512 3.24 -0.82 19.05
CA LEU A 512 4.56 -0.38 19.52
C LEU A 512 5.54 -0.05 18.39
N LEU A 513 5.36 -0.62 17.19
CA LEU A 513 6.26 -0.42 16.07
C LEU A 513 6.53 1.07 15.72
N PRO A 514 5.50 1.92 15.44
CA PRO A 514 5.75 3.33 15.14
C PRO A 514 6.38 4.08 16.32
N PHE A 515 6.05 3.69 17.56
CA PHE A 515 6.67 4.24 18.76
C PHE A 515 8.17 3.94 18.79
N SER A 516 8.56 2.66 18.65
CA SER A 516 9.95 2.21 18.66
C SER A 516 10.76 2.88 17.56
N LEU A 517 10.21 2.96 16.35
CA LEU A 517 10.86 3.62 15.21
C LEU A 517 11.08 5.12 15.47
N LEU A 518 10.05 5.85 15.92
CA LEU A 518 10.16 7.27 16.20
C LEU A 518 11.08 7.56 17.39
N PHE A 519 11.07 6.71 18.41
CA PHE A 519 11.93 6.82 19.58
C PHE A 519 13.40 6.64 19.21
N ILE A 520 13.72 5.57 18.46
CA ILE A 520 15.09 5.30 17.98
C ILE A 520 15.56 6.43 17.08
N LEU A 521 14.75 6.85 16.11
CA LEU A 521 15.17 7.85 15.14
C LEU A 521 15.33 9.24 15.77
N SER A 522 14.43 9.62 16.69
CA SER A 522 14.59 10.84 17.51
C SER A 522 15.83 10.76 18.40
N GLY A 523 16.14 9.58 18.95
CA GLY A 523 17.36 9.32 19.72
C GLY A 523 18.63 9.47 18.88
N ILE A 524 18.65 8.95 17.65
CA ILE A 524 19.75 9.12 16.70
C ILE A 524 19.94 10.60 16.36
N LEU A 525 18.85 11.33 16.05
CA LEU A 525 18.91 12.77 15.79
C LEU A 525 19.48 13.53 16.99
N LEU A 526 19.10 13.15 18.21
CA LEU A 526 19.68 13.72 19.43
C LEU A 526 21.17 13.40 19.57
N LEU A 527 21.59 12.15 19.32
CA LEU A 527 23.00 11.77 19.37
C LEU A 527 23.83 12.56 18.35
N VAL A 528 23.32 12.72 17.12
CA VAL A 528 23.94 13.54 16.07
C VAL A 528 24.03 15.00 16.52
N TYR A 529 22.96 15.57 17.07
CA TYR A 529 22.97 16.94 17.60
C TYR A 529 24.00 17.12 18.72
N VAL A 530 24.08 16.19 19.68
CA VAL A 530 25.07 16.23 20.77
C VAL A 530 26.49 16.08 20.22
N PHE A 531 26.70 15.19 19.25
CA PHE A 531 28.00 14.99 18.62
C PHE A 531 28.49 16.27 17.92
N PHE A 532 27.64 16.97 17.17
CA PHE A 532 28.02 18.22 16.53
C PHE A 532 28.17 19.39 17.51
N SER A 533 27.33 19.47 18.54
CA SER A 533 27.34 20.57 19.51
C SER A 533 28.49 20.47 20.52
N TYR A 534 28.81 19.26 20.98
CA TYR A 534 29.78 19.00 22.04
C TYR A 534 30.99 18.16 21.58
N GLY A 535 31.09 17.82 20.30
CA GLY A 535 32.16 16.98 19.75
C GLY A 535 33.58 17.49 20.00
N LYS A 536 33.77 18.81 20.04
CA LYS A 536 35.07 19.42 20.39
C LYS A 536 35.42 19.26 21.88
N GLN A 537 34.42 19.16 22.74
CA GLN A 537 34.54 19.09 24.19
C GLN A 537 34.60 17.64 24.72
N ILE A 538 34.19 16.65 23.90
CA ILE A 538 34.33 15.21 24.18
C ILE A 538 35.80 14.83 24.46
N ARG A 539 36.75 15.51 23.79
CA ARG A 539 38.18 15.29 23.99
C ARG A 539 38.66 15.82 25.36
N GLU A 540 38.06 16.89 25.87
CA GLU A 540 38.32 17.40 27.22
C GLU A 540 37.55 16.61 28.28
N THR A 541 36.39 16.04 27.94
CA THR A 541 35.64 15.21 28.88
C THR A 541 36.31 13.86 29.15
N PHE A 542 37.26 13.41 28.33
CA PHE A 542 38.10 12.25 28.66
C PHE A 542 38.96 12.42 29.94
N SER A 543 38.97 13.59 30.58
CA SER A 543 39.49 13.81 31.94
C SER A 543 38.55 13.37 33.09
N TYR A 544 37.54 12.54 32.79
CA TYR A 544 36.45 12.11 33.69
C TYR A 544 36.89 11.48 35.03
N SER A 545 36.11 11.76 36.09
CA SER A 545 36.18 11.18 37.43
C SER A 545 36.00 9.65 37.42
N PHE A 546 36.52 8.95 38.43
CA PHE A 546 36.46 7.47 38.50
C PHE A 546 35.05 6.89 38.24
N SER A 547 34.00 7.54 38.77
CA SER A 547 32.61 7.12 38.60
C SER A 547 32.13 7.15 37.14
N THR A 548 32.53 8.14 36.36
CA THR A 548 32.12 8.27 34.94
C THR A 548 32.85 7.29 34.04
N ARG A 549 34.13 6.99 34.33
CA ARG A 549 34.87 5.90 33.65
C ARG A 549 34.23 4.53 33.89
N LEU A 550 33.82 4.27 35.13
CA LEU A 550 33.15 3.04 35.52
C LEU A 550 31.78 2.92 34.82
N GLN A 551 30.98 3.99 34.80
CA GLN A 551 29.69 4.03 34.09
C GLN A 551 29.85 3.82 32.58
N LEU A 552 30.84 4.48 31.94
CA LEU A 552 31.13 4.30 30.52
C LEU A 552 31.55 2.86 30.20
N THR A 553 32.38 2.24 31.04
CA THR A 553 32.86 0.86 30.83
C THR A 553 31.71 -0.14 30.96
N ILE A 554 30.86 0.01 31.99
CA ILE A 554 29.67 -0.84 32.16
C ILE A 554 28.71 -0.63 30.98
N PHE A 555 28.44 0.62 30.60
CA PHE A 555 27.57 0.94 29.47
C PHE A 555 28.10 0.36 28.16
N SER A 556 29.41 0.50 27.87
CA SER A 556 30.01 -0.05 26.66
C SER A 556 29.99 -1.58 26.65
N ALA A 557 30.25 -2.23 27.79
CA ALA A 557 30.17 -3.68 27.91
C ALA A 557 28.74 -4.18 27.68
N MET A 558 27.74 -3.52 28.30
CA MET A 558 26.33 -3.82 28.07
C MET A 558 25.95 -3.62 26.60
N MET A 559 26.35 -2.51 25.99
CA MET A 559 26.04 -2.20 24.59
C MET A 559 26.65 -3.25 23.64
N LEU A 560 27.89 -3.68 23.89
CA LEU A 560 28.53 -4.75 23.13
C LEU A 560 27.77 -6.08 23.23
N VAL A 561 27.32 -6.46 24.44
CA VAL A 561 26.48 -7.65 24.62
C VAL A 561 25.16 -7.51 23.86
N TYR A 562 24.50 -6.35 23.90
CA TYR A 562 23.27 -6.11 23.15
C TYR A 562 23.47 -6.20 21.62
N VAL A 563 24.56 -5.65 21.09
CA VAL A 563 24.89 -5.74 19.66
C VAL A 563 25.13 -7.18 19.26
N LEU A 564 25.92 -7.94 20.02
CA LEU A 564 26.16 -9.35 19.76
C LEU A 564 24.86 -10.17 19.80
N LEU A 565 24.02 -9.94 20.82
CA LEU A 565 22.71 -10.59 20.93
C LEU A 565 21.83 -10.28 19.71
N THR A 566 21.78 -9.01 19.29
CA THR A 566 21.01 -8.58 18.12
C THR A 566 21.47 -9.27 16.84
N VAL A 567 22.79 -9.35 16.62
CA VAL A 567 23.37 -10.03 15.45
C VAL A 567 23.03 -11.53 15.47
N VAL A 568 23.14 -12.18 16.64
CA VAL A 568 22.82 -13.60 16.80
C VAL A 568 21.33 -13.87 16.52
N ILE A 569 20.43 -13.03 17.05
CA ILE A 569 18.99 -13.15 16.82
C ILE A 569 18.64 -13.01 15.34
N ILE A 570 19.18 -11.97 14.67
CA ILE A 570 18.95 -11.75 13.24
C ILE A 570 19.46 -12.95 12.42
N TYR A 571 20.65 -13.46 12.75
CA TYR A 571 21.22 -14.63 12.08
C TYR A 571 20.35 -15.87 12.27
N TYR A 572 19.99 -16.21 13.51
CA TYR A 572 19.17 -17.38 13.83
C TYR A 572 17.79 -17.30 13.17
N PHE A 573 17.18 -16.11 13.16
CA PHE A 573 15.90 -15.90 12.51
C PHE A 573 15.96 -16.11 11.00
N ASN A 574 16.96 -15.52 10.33
CA ASN A 574 17.16 -15.70 8.89
C ASN A 574 17.38 -17.18 8.54
N PHE A 575 18.15 -17.88 9.36
CA PHE A 575 18.41 -19.30 9.21
C PHE A 575 17.13 -20.13 9.38
N ASN A 576 16.41 -19.93 10.49
CA ASN A 576 15.18 -20.66 10.79
C ASN A 576 14.10 -20.41 9.73
N ASN A 577 13.89 -19.15 9.33
CA ASN A 577 12.94 -18.80 8.29
C ASN A 577 13.28 -19.47 6.95
N ARG A 578 14.56 -19.48 6.56
CA ARG A 578 15.00 -20.18 5.35
C ARG A 578 14.73 -21.69 5.44
N GLN A 579 14.96 -22.31 6.59
CA GLN A 579 14.65 -23.73 6.80
C GLN A 579 13.14 -24.01 6.74
N THR A 580 12.31 -23.20 7.39
CA THR A 580 10.85 -23.34 7.35
C THR A 580 10.32 -23.23 5.92
N ILE A 581 10.76 -22.22 5.16
CA ILE A 581 10.38 -22.07 3.74
C ILE A 581 10.84 -23.30 2.94
N SER A 582 12.08 -23.76 3.16
CA SER A 582 12.60 -24.93 2.45
C SER A 582 11.80 -26.19 2.74
N ASN A 583 11.42 -26.44 4.00
CA ASN A 583 10.64 -27.62 4.39
C ASN A 583 9.22 -27.55 3.81
N ASN A 584 8.55 -26.40 3.94
CA ASN A 584 7.21 -26.18 3.38
C ASN A 584 7.19 -26.38 1.86
N LEU A 585 8.18 -25.87 1.14
CA LEU A 585 8.26 -26.04 -0.31
C LEU A 585 8.64 -27.45 -0.72
N LYS A 586 9.49 -28.12 0.04
CA LYS A 586 9.81 -29.53 -0.18
C LYS A 586 8.56 -30.39 -0.05
N GLU A 587 7.78 -30.22 1.03
CA GLU A 587 6.52 -30.93 1.24
C GLU A 587 5.52 -30.66 0.13
N LYS A 588 5.27 -29.38 -0.21
CA LYS A 588 4.35 -29.00 -1.30
C LYS A 588 4.78 -29.55 -2.66
N THR A 589 6.06 -29.43 -3.01
CA THR A 589 6.60 -29.95 -4.28
C THR A 589 6.40 -31.45 -4.37
N HIS A 590 6.68 -32.16 -3.27
CA HIS A 590 6.49 -33.60 -3.18
C HIS A 590 5.01 -33.99 -3.30
N SER A 591 4.10 -33.27 -2.64
CA SER A 591 2.65 -33.52 -2.76
C SER A 591 2.13 -33.29 -4.18
N VAL A 592 2.57 -32.20 -4.85
CA VAL A 592 2.23 -31.95 -6.26
C VAL A 592 2.76 -33.06 -7.15
N MET A 593 4.00 -33.50 -6.94
CA MET A 593 4.61 -34.57 -7.70
C MET A 593 3.82 -35.88 -7.59
N ILE A 594 3.47 -36.30 -6.38
CA ILE A 594 2.68 -37.54 -6.15
C ILE A 594 1.31 -37.44 -6.82
N GLU A 595 0.60 -36.34 -6.63
CA GLU A 595 -0.75 -36.20 -7.19
C GLU A 595 -0.70 -36.17 -8.73
N LEU A 596 0.32 -35.52 -9.32
CA LEU A 596 0.54 -35.50 -10.75
C LEU A 596 0.92 -36.88 -11.30
N GLN A 597 1.78 -37.64 -10.59
CA GLN A 597 2.11 -39.03 -10.94
C GLN A 597 0.83 -39.88 -10.97
N HIS A 598 0.00 -39.79 -9.93
CA HIS A 598 -1.21 -40.57 -9.82
C HIS A 598 -2.24 -40.25 -10.92
N LYS A 599 -2.44 -38.96 -11.26
CA LYS A 599 -3.36 -38.58 -12.35
C LYS A 599 -2.82 -38.91 -13.75
N LEU A 600 -1.51 -38.97 -13.91
CA LEU A 600 -0.89 -39.27 -15.21
C LEU A 600 -0.56 -40.76 -15.39
N ALA A 601 -0.71 -41.58 -14.35
CA ALA A 601 -0.46 -43.02 -14.40
C ALA A 601 -1.25 -43.76 -15.50
N SER A 602 -2.50 -43.34 -15.76
CA SER A 602 -3.36 -43.94 -16.77
C SER A 602 -2.91 -43.70 -18.23
N TYR A 603 -2.00 -42.74 -18.45
CA TYR A 603 -1.53 -42.36 -19.79
C TYR A 603 -0.23 -43.05 -20.22
N GLY A 604 0.41 -43.81 -19.32
CA GLY A 604 1.63 -44.59 -19.61
C GLY A 604 2.77 -43.75 -20.21
N ASN A 605 3.41 -44.24 -21.28
CA ASN A 605 4.53 -43.52 -21.92
C ASN A 605 4.07 -42.41 -22.89
N ASN A 606 2.77 -42.29 -23.20
CA ASN A 606 2.24 -41.25 -24.09
C ASN A 606 1.80 -39.97 -23.34
N VAL A 607 2.04 -39.89 -22.03
CA VAL A 607 1.67 -38.75 -21.15
C VAL A 607 2.01 -37.40 -21.77
N MET A 608 3.22 -37.25 -22.33
CA MET A 608 3.73 -35.97 -22.82
C MET A 608 3.10 -35.50 -24.14
N GLN A 609 2.26 -36.32 -24.79
CA GLN A 609 1.52 -35.92 -25.99
C GLN A 609 0.26 -35.10 -25.64
N ASN A 610 -0.36 -35.32 -24.47
CA ASN A 610 -1.58 -34.61 -24.08
C ASN A 610 -1.30 -33.36 -23.22
N LYS A 611 -0.63 -32.37 -23.84
CA LYS A 611 -0.25 -31.11 -23.15
C LYS A 611 -1.45 -30.35 -22.58
N MET A 612 -2.60 -30.40 -23.26
CA MET A 612 -3.81 -29.67 -22.84
C MET A 612 -4.36 -30.23 -21.53
N GLU A 613 -4.35 -31.54 -21.38
CA GLU A 613 -4.82 -32.20 -20.17
C GLU A 613 -3.86 -32.03 -18.99
N ILE A 614 -2.54 -32.18 -19.22
CA ILE A 614 -1.52 -31.85 -18.22
C ILE A 614 -1.72 -30.41 -17.73
N GLN A 615 -1.97 -29.47 -18.65
CA GLN A 615 -2.22 -28.08 -18.29
C GLN A 615 -3.43 -27.91 -17.37
N SER A 616 -4.52 -28.62 -17.66
CA SER A 616 -5.72 -28.62 -16.81
C SER A 616 -5.43 -29.14 -15.40
N TYR A 617 -4.64 -30.21 -15.27
CA TYR A 617 -4.21 -30.71 -13.96
C TYR A 617 -3.30 -29.72 -13.23
N LEU A 618 -2.30 -29.16 -13.89
CA LEU A 618 -1.42 -28.14 -13.29
C LEU A 618 -2.21 -26.92 -12.82
N GLN A 619 -3.21 -26.48 -13.60
CA GLN A 619 -4.11 -25.39 -13.20
C GLN A 619 -4.93 -25.75 -11.96
N LYS A 620 -5.53 -26.94 -11.91
CA LYS A 620 -6.28 -27.41 -10.72
C LYS A 620 -5.38 -27.52 -9.49
N PHE A 621 -4.20 -28.13 -9.61
CA PHE A 621 -3.26 -28.27 -8.50
C PHE A 621 -2.71 -26.93 -8.04
N SER A 622 -2.52 -25.96 -8.93
CA SER A 622 -2.10 -24.62 -8.52
C SER A 622 -3.12 -23.95 -7.59
N MET A 623 -4.42 -24.26 -7.75
CA MET A 623 -5.48 -23.77 -6.86
C MET A 623 -5.49 -24.49 -5.51
N VAL A 624 -5.16 -25.78 -5.48
CA VAL A 624 -5.15 -26.60 -4.26
C VAL A 624 -3.90 -26.32 -3.41
N PHE A 625 -2.73 -26.28 -4.03
CA PHE A 625 -1.45 -26.09 -3.34
C PHE A 625 -1.05 -24.62 -3.20
N PHE A 626 -1.85 -23.71 -3.78
CA PHE A 626 -1.64 -22.27 -3.75
C PHE A 626 -0.24 -21.86 -4.24
N SER A 627 0.19 -22.47 -5.33
CA SER A 627 1.49 -22.23 -5.97
C SER A 627 1.36 -22.57 -7.44
N ASP A 628 1.89 -21.71 -8.31
CA ASP A 628 1.97 -22.04 -9.72
C ASP A 628 2.92 -23.21 -9.94
N ILE A 629 2.68 -23.98 -11.01
CA ILE A 629 3.42 -25.20 -11.30
C ILE A 629 3.85 -25.17 -12.75
N ASN A 630 5.13 -25.42 -12.98
CA ASN A 630 5.74 -25.54 -14.29
C ASN A 630 6.31 -26.96 -14.44
N LEU A 631 6.19 -27.51 -15.64
CA LEU A 631 6.77 -28.80 -16.00
C LEU A 631 7.74 -28.60 -17.15
N TYR A 632 9.00 -28.97 -16.93
CA TYR A 632 10.08 -28.94 -17.90
C TYR A 632 10.42 -30.35 -18.37
N ASP A 633 10.92 -30.50 -19.59
CA ASP A 633 11.50 -31.77 -20.06
C ASP A 633 12.93 -31.96 -19.52
N ASN A 634 13.51 -33.14 -19.75
CA ASN A 634 14.88 -33.48 -19.31
C ASN A 634 15.96 -32.65 -20.03
N SER A 635 15.61 -31.95 -21.12
CA SER A 635 16.51 -30.99 -21.78
C SER A 635 16.42 -29.57 -21.19
N GLY A 636 15.48 -29.35 -20.27
CA GLY A 636 15.28 -28.08 -19.57
C GLY A 636 14.32 -27.12 -20.27
N TRP A 637 13.56 -27.56 -21.28
CA TRP A 637 12.55 -26.74 -21.95
C TRP A 637 11.17 -26.90 -21.31
N LEU A 638 10.45 -25.79 -21.18
CA LEU A 638 9.09 -25.77 -20.62
C LEU A 638 8.14 -26.57 -21.53
N ILE A 639 7.51 -27.60 -20.97
CA ILE A 639 6.46 -28.40 -21.62
C ILE A 639 5.12 -27.70 -21.42
N VAL A 640 4.73 -27.48 -20.16
CA VAL A 640 3.42 -26.93 -19.76
C VAL A 640 3.58 -26.11 -18.48
N SER A 641 2.73 -25.10 -18.30
CA SER A 641 2.64 -24.30 -17.08
C SER A 641 1.17 -24.15 -16.66
N SER A 642 0.92 -24.05 -15.35
CA SER A 642 -0.38 -23.58 -14.84
C SER A 642 -0.72 -22.16 -15.34
N ARG A 643 0.30 -21.36 -15.69
CA ARG A 643 0.22 -19.95 -16.13
C ARG A 643 1.05 -19.70 -17.40
N PRO A 644 0.59 -20.14 -18.58
CA PRO A 644 1.31 -19.91 -19.83
C PRO A 644 1.48 -18.42 -20.16
N GLU A 645 0.62 -17.54 -19.61
CA GLU A 645 0.65 -16.10 -19.86
C GLU A 645 2.01 -15.47 -19.52
N ILE A 646 2.68 -15.94 -18.47
CA ILE A 646 3.99 -15.43 -18.02
C ILE A 646 5.08 -15.61 -19.09
N PHE A 647 5.14 -16.80 -19.66
CA PHE A 647 6.11 -17.15 -20.69
C PHE A 647 5.74 -16.55 -22.04
N SER A 648 4.45 -16.46 -22.36
CA SER A 648 3.98 -15.86 -23.62
C SER A 648 4.24 -14.35 -23.69
N ARG A 649 4.18 -13.65 -22.54
CA ARG A 649 4.50 -12.22 -22.41
C ARG A 649 6.00 -11.94 -22.25
N GLY A 650 6.85 -12.98 -22.26
CA GLY A 650 8.30 -12.83 -22.13
C GLY A 650 8.77 -12.37 -20.75
N LEU A 651 7.97 -12.58 -19.70
CA LEU A 651 8.34 -12.20 -18.33
C LEU A 651 9.35 -13.17 -17.70
N GLN A 652 9.38 -14.42 -18.17
CA GLN A 652 10.32 -15.45 -17.78
C GLN A 652 10.74 -16.27 -19.00
N SER A 653 11.97 -16.79 -18.98
CA SER A 653 12.49 -17.68 -20.01
C SER A 653 11.72 -19.02 -20.02
N ARG A 654 11.59 -19.64 -21.20
CA ARG A 654 11.09 -21.01 -21.31
C ARG A 654 12.11 -22.08 -20.91
N LEU A 655 13.36 -21.67 -20.68
CA LEU A 655 14.41 -22.54 -20.19
C LEU A 655 14.43 -22.53 -18.66
N ILE A 656 14.63 -23.72 -18.10
CA ILE A 656 14.82 -23.93 -16.67
C ILE A 656 16.02 -23.14 -16.13
N ASN A 657 16.01 -22.80 -14.84
CA ASN A 657 17.16 -22.20 -14.18
C ASN A 657 18.42 -23.10 -14.31
N PRO A 658 19.57 -22.58 -14.76
CA PRO A 658 20.78 -23.39 -14.97
C PRO A 658 21.29 -24.07 -13.68
N GLY A 659 21.14 -23.41 -12.54
CA GLY A 659 21.49 -23.98 -11.23
C GLY A 659 20.58 -25.17 -10.91
N ALA A 660 19.27 -25.04 -11.12
CA ALA A 660 18.35 -26.15 -10.92
C ALA A 660 18.61 -27.31 -11.88
N TYR A 661 18.89 -27.02 -13.15
CA TYR A 661 19.22 -28.04 -14.15
C TYR A 661 20.45 -28.84 -13.74
N ARG A 662 21.52 -28.18 -13.31
CA ARG A 662 22.73 -28.88 -12.84
C ARG A 662 22.43 -29.76 -11.64
N GLU A 663 21.73 -29.25 -10.64
CA GLU A 663 21.51 -29.99 -9.38
C GLU A 663 20.54 -31.17 -9.54
N ILE A 664 19.51 -31.04 -10.37
CA ILE A 664 18.52 -32.11 -10.61
C ILE A 664 19.01 -33.09 -11.69
N GLU A 665 19.41 -32.60 -12.86
CA GLU A 665 19.73 -33.45 -14.02
C GLU A 665 21.18 -33.95 -14.02
N LYS A 666 22.15 -33.15 -13.55
CA LYS A 666 23.58 -33.56 -13.55
C LYS A 666 23.98 -34.24 -12.24
N GLU A 667 23.59 -33.65 -11.10
CA GLU A 667 23.93 -34.15 -9.76
C GLU A 667 22.88 -35.13 -9.20
N HIS A 668 21.79 -35.39 -9.93
CA HIS A 668 20.75 -36.36 -9.58
C HIS A 668 20.12 -36.13 -8.18
N LYS A 669 19.99 -34.87 -7.77
CA LYS A 669 19.35 -34.54 -6.49
C LYS A 669 17.83 -34.64 -6.60
N LEU A 670 17.19 -35.18 -5.56
CA LEU A 670 15.73 -35.29 -5.47
C LEU A 670 15.03 -33.94 -5.25
N PHE A 671 15.77 -32.92 -4.82
CA PHE A 671 15.22 -31.61 -4.52
C PHE A 671 16.28 -30.53 -4.62
N TYR A 672 15.91 -29.40 -5.23
CA TYR A 672 16.71 -28.19 -5.25
C TYR A 672 15.84 -26.97 -4.95
N LEU A 673 16.33 -26.08 -4.09
CA LEU A 673 15.71 -24.80 -3.79
C LEU A 673 16.62 -23.67 -4.29
N GLY A 674 16.18 -23.00 -5.34
CA GLY A 674 16.85 -21.85 -5.93
C GLY A 674 16.17 -20.53 -5.60
N LYS A 675 16.87 -19.42 -5.83
CA LYS A 675 16.25 -18.10 -5.94
C LYS A 675 16.20 -17.71 -7.41
N GLU A 676 15.05 -17.21 -7.84
CA GLU A 676 14.83 -16.68 -9.17
C GLU A 676 14.38 -15.23 -9.09
N ARG A 677 14.42 -14.55 -10.24
CA ARG A 677 14.14 -13.12 -10.33
C ARG A 677 13.31 -12.81 -11.56
N ILE A 678 12.20 -12.11 -11.35
CA ILE A 678 11.41 -11.48 -12.41
C ILE A 678 11.47 -9.98 -12.15
N LYS A 679 12.06 -9.21 -13.09
CA LYS A 679 12.31 -7.77 -12.94
C LYS A 679 13.05 -7.41 -11.64
N GLN A 680 12.37 -6.84 -10.64
CA GLN A 680 12.93 -6.46 -9.34
C GLN A 680 12.55 -7.42 -8.21
N VAL A 681 11.64 -8.36 -8.46
CA VAL A 681 11.13 -9.29 -7.45
C VAL A 681 11.98 -10.55 -7.46
N THR A 682 12.50 -10.91 -6.28
CA THR A 682 13.25 -12.15 -6.06
C THR A 682 12.38 -13.12 -5.30
N PHE A 683 12.26 -14.35 -5.78
CA PHE A 683 11.39 -15.38 -5.20
C PHE A 683 12.13 -16.70 -5.08
N TYR A 684 11.64 -17.57 -4.20
CA TYR A 684 12.16 -18.93 -4.10
C TYR A 684 11.49 -19.80 -5.15
N SER A 685 12.22 -20.76 -5.69
CA SER A 685 11.63 -21.75 -6.59
C SER A 685 12.21 -23.12 -6.28
N SER A 686 11.31 -24.08 -6.03
CA SER A 686 11.67 -25.46 -5.78
C SER A 686 11.59 -26.28 -7.05
N TYR A 687 12.47 -27.27 -7.13
CA TYR A 687 12.64 -28.15 -8.27
C TYR A 687 12.74 -29.59 -7.77
N ALA A 688 12.06 -30.50 -8.46
CA ALA A 688 12.14 -31.92 -8.21
C ALA A 688 12.07 -32.70 -9.53
N PRO A 689 12.80 -33.81 -9.67
CA PRO A 689 12.66 -34.69 -10.83
C PRO A 689 11.25 -35.29 -10.84
N PHE A 690 10.62 -35.30 -12.00
CA PHE A 690 9.34 -35.94 -12.22
C PHE A 690 9.57 -37.29 -12.90
N ILE A 691 9.28 -38.35 -12.17
CA ILE A 691 9.47 -39.73 -12.62
C ILE A 691 8.07 -40.35 -12.72
N LEU A 692 7.74 -41.02 -13.83
CA LEU A 692 6.46 -41.71 -13.99
C LEU A 692 6.41 -42.96 -13.10
N GLU A 693 5.23 -43.51 -12.85
CA GLU A 693 5.09 -44.79 -12.13
C GLU A 693 5.83 -45.95 -12.82
N SER A 694 6.08 -45.84 -14.13
CA SER A 694 6.92 -46.77 -14.90
C SER A 694 8.41 -46.73 -14.53
N GLY A 695 8.85 -45.75 -13.72
CA GLY A 695 10.24 -45.53 -13.36
C GLY A 695 11.03 -44.67 -14.37
N GLU A 696 10.39 -44.20 -15.45
CA GLU A 696 11.02 -43.36 -16.47
C GLU A 696 11.04 -41.88 -16.06
N ALA A 697 12.18 -41.22 -16.20
CA ALA A 697 12.34 -39.80 -15.93
C ALA A 697 11.63 -38.97 -17.00
N ALA A 698 10.52 -38.34 -16.63
CA ALA A 698 9.61 -37.67 -17.54
C ALA A 698 9.79 -36.15 -17.57
N GLY A 699 10.51 -35.58 -16.60
CA GLY A 699 10.84 -34.16 -16.61
C GLY A 699 11.28 -33.63 -15.26
N ILE A 700 11.16 -32.31 -15.11
CA ILE A 700 11.44 -31.59 -13.87
C ILE A 700 10.23 -30.73 -13.53
N ILE A 701 9.66 -30.96 -12.34
CA ILE A 701 8.60 -30.10 -11.78
C ILE A 701 9.26 -28.92 -11.09
N ASN A 702 8.65 -27.76 -11.29
CA ASN A 702 9.06 -26.50 -10.71
C ASN A 702 7.87 -25.80 -10.04
N LEU A 703 8.05 -25.42 -8.78
CA LEU A 703 7.07 -24.64 -8.02
C LEU A 703 7.71 -23.30 -7.64
N PRO A 704 7.42 -22.22 -8.36
CA PRO A 704 7.72 -20.86 -7.91
C PRO A 704 6.91 -20.54 -6.65
N TYR A 705 7.62 -20.07 -5.63
CA TYR A 705 7.08 -19.54 -4.40
C TYR A 705 7.37 -18.06 -4.28
N PHE A 706 6.37 -17.29 -4.70
CA PHE A 706 6.28 -15.88 -4.38
C PHE A 706 5.83 -15.79 -2.92
N ALA A 707 6.79 -15.84 -2.01
CA ALA A 707 6.53 -15.41 -0.65
C ALA A 707 5.97 -14.00 -0.73
N ARG A 708 4.84 -13.75 -0.07
CA ARG A 708 4.39 -12.38 0.19
C ARG A 708 5.56 -11.66 0.85
N GLN A 709 6.19 -10.73 0.11
CA GLN A 709 7.26 -9.89 0.65
C GLN A 709 6.76 -9.21 1.94
N SER A 710 5.48 -8.88 1.97
CA SER A 710 4.73 -8.40 3.10
C SER A 710 4.63 -9.35 4.30
N GLU A 711 4.47 -10.67 4.12
CA GLU A 711 4.41 -11.63 5.25
C GLU A 711 5.77 -11.80 5.91
N LEU A 712 6.83 -11.85 5.11
CA LEU A 712 8.20 -11.85 5.61
C LEU A 712 8.49 -10.56 6.39
N GLN A 713 8.16 -9.42 5.79
CA GLN A 713 8.33 -8.10 6.41
C GLN A 713 7.51 -7.97 7.70
N HIS A 714 6.25 -8.40 7.71
CA HIS A 714 5.39 -8.41 8.88
C HIS A 714 5.96 -9.25 10.02
N THR A 715 6.62 -10.37 9.71
CA THR A 715 7.30 -11.17 10.73
C THR A 715 8.52 -10.45 11.30
N TYR A 716 9.33 -9.77 10.48
CA TYR A 716 10.40 -8.89 10.97
C TYR A 716 9.83 -7.73 11.82
N PHE A 717 8.68 -7.18 11.43
CA PHE A 717 8.05 -6.05 12.14
C PHE A 717 7.60 -6.44 13.55
N GLN A 718 7.04 -7.64 13.73
CA GLN A 718 6.67 -8.15 15.05
C GLN A 718 7.87 -8.35 15.98
N MET A 719 9.09 -8.43 15.44
CA MET A 719 10.31 -8.56 16.24
C MET A 719 10.98 -7.22 16.54
N LEU A 720 10.84 -6.23 15.65
CA LEU A 720 11.39 -4.89 15.85
C LEU A 720 10.59 -4.06 16.86
N ALA A 721 9.29 -4.36 17.00
CA ALA A 721 8.40 -3.74 17.95
C ALA A 721 8.42 -4.44 19.30
#